data_AF-A0A3D1TA06-F1
#
_entry.id   AF-A0A3D1TA06-F1
#
_cell.length_a   1.000
_cell.length_b   1.000
_cell.length_c   1.000
_cell.angle_alpha   90.00
_cell.angle_beta   90.00
_cell.angle_gamma   90.00
#
_symmetry.space_group_name_H-M   'P 1'
#
loop_
_entity.id
_entity.type
_entity.pdbx_description
1 polymer ?
#
loop_
_entity_poly.entity_id
_entity_poly.type
_entity_poly.pdbx_seq_one_letter_code
_entity_poly.pdbx_strand_id
1 'polypeptide(L)'
;MQKKYKALGLGLGLMALLAIMPAKGVTTIVNEDFETGAPGTVPSGWTALGGTENFAPGIDDTRSVLYGNYDGGQTMALTNPELEFEGMVGAIVYNTPVNILSNKLLVEFDLLMSPGTSETPADGCALMVLPTMPTAAGSTGGGMGWSGLGGFAVEFDIYDNGDADPDDLVGQTEFQIMMGEAVAGNTLGNPAARQVGVDVAWHGVSGDAVNSTLLHDAEGNLAVYPNVPDFLATRELPATIHVHVWFEYDNGYVKVDMMSEDPLGVYPEYEFPRDTVIEGAIGPWWFHGGDEEAYVGFSGAIGGSNALQEVDNLVISVDPNLGEESFNEELEVVEIDPAGKVAEAGVTAEIGWNVDLVKLNEESGQVFATFDIAQRIYKTHWVLDNTPPTASETPLVVNYASTEYAADATPLFQNESPFPGIEYVEALWANTEEDPVPEEVKIDNFAVRATGFIEFPEPGMYFLGLTHDDNFTMFIGGERLFQDLDTGNPDIYKVFVPEAGVYPIQVDHAEQGWYAHLAIFEADAAGKPLGLINDGSRVTVYLAVDGAEIPPTNYDALNIVTADPAEKVGEVGEGTNPGFNYDYRSVRNDEEFFLDYLDLNNHIDAAMVLTPGVPADTFLLTETGVVDVVNYRGTDDAGNQPGGTEFPGLDNDDSVMVVTGFAEFTEPGLYAMFVNSDDGFEAGIGSQQIITAGNKGASDVPVFVNITEPGLYPLQVNWYERNSGNSFELTQWIPTGATLVNSAESTVKVYTDAPGADSAAFLPSAYQLERVSGVGSCVDSGFNVRFVKNFSGVGNLDQAKQLLAGDWEIDYEDVSIQSVIDFFSTGGQGNFESGVPFPTLAVDVDDNDFAIEATGFIELSEGWHQFGVNSDDGFGLYIGGYRVREYFDGKGVSDVNGSIYIPEAGLYPILLQYWEGGGGAACELYYLREDGSKVLVNDTANGGPAVCLNYEPTGETEAPVITSITADGTNIVVSWTGGTAPFQVQVTDTLGGAWADAGAPTSDSTATIPADAAAGFIRVVPAN
;
A
#
# COMPACT_ATOMS: atom_id res chain seq x y z
N MET A 1 -5.03 49.28 35.91
CA MET A 1 -4.32 48.33 36.80
C MET A 1 -4.22 46.96 36.14
N GLN A 2 -5.30 46.25 35.81
CA GLN A 2 -5.26 44.99 35.04
C GLN A 2 -4.43 45.07 33.74
N LYS A 3 -4.51 46.20 32.99
CA LYS A 3 -3.72 46.45 31.78
C LYS A 3 -2.20 46.54 31.99
N LYS A 4 -1.73 47.00 33.16
CA LYS A 4 -0.31 46.98 33.52
C LYS A 4 0.14 45.63 34.09
N TYR A 5 -0.77 44.75 34.47
CA TYR A 5 -0.45 43.41 34.98
C TYR A 5 -0.42 42.34 33.88
N LYS A 6 -1.07 42.56 32.72
CA LYS A 6 -0.96 41.66 31.55
C LYS A 6 0.36 41.87 30.78
N ALA A 7 0.72 43.10 30.44
CA ALA A 7 2.03 43.42 29.83
C ALA A 7 3.21 43.07 30.76
N LEU A 8 3.07 43.32 32.07
CA LEU A 8 4.05 42.86 33.07
C LEU A 8 4.01 41.34 33.27
N GLY A 9 2.89 40.66 32.93
CA GLY A 9 2.74 39.21 33.01
C GLY A 9 3.41 38.46 31.85
N LEU A 10 3.40 39.03 30.65
CA LEU A 10 4.16 38.57 29.48
C LEU A 10 5.66 38.84 29.63
N GLY A 11 6.05 40.04 30.06
CA GLY A 11 7.46 40.35 30.36
C GLY A 11 8.03 39.56 31.55
N LEU A 12 7.22 39.22 32.56
CA LEU A 12 7.61 38.29 33.64
C LEU A 12 7.56 36.82 33.20
N GLY A 13 6.73 36.49 32.21
CA GLY A 13 6.65 35.16 31.59
C GLY A 13 7.91 34.85 30.79
N LEU A 14 8.35 35.77 29.92
CA LEU A 14 9.59 35.67 29.15
C LEU A 14 10.82 35.61 30.06
N MET A 15 10.87 36.45 31.11
CA MET A 15 11.92 36.42 32.14
C MET A 15 11.93 35.12 32.98
N ALA A 16 10.75 34.51 33.22
CA ALA A 16 10.65 33.23 33.90
C ALA A 16 11.02 32.05 32.98
N LEU A 17 10.71 32.14 31.68
CA LEU A 17 11.12 31.19 30.64
C LEU A 17 12.64 31.19 30.50
N LEU A 18 13.25 32.37 30.33
CA LEU A 18 14.71 32.58 30.28
C LEU A 18 15.46 32.05 31.51
N ALA A 19 14.80 31.99 32.67
CA ALA A 19 15.39 31.46 33.91
C ALA A 19 15.32 29.92 34.02
N ILE A 20 14.45 29.25 33.25
CA ILE A 20 14.21 27.79 33.31
C ILE A 20 14.78 27.08 32.07
N MET A 21 14.89 27.77 30.93
CA MET A 21 15.47 27.31 29.66
C MET A 21 16.82 26.55 29.81
N PRO A 22 17.81 27.04 30.58
CA PRO A 22 19.08 26.34 30.74
C PRO A 22 18.96 24.97 31.43
N ALA A 23 17.93 24.77 32.25
CA ALA A 23 17.68 23.49 32.93
C ALA A 23 17.04 22.43 32.00
N LYS A 24 16.54 22.85 30.83
CA LYS A 24 15.96 22.00 29.79
C LYS A 24 16.90 21.78 28.59
N GLY A 25 18.13 22.30 28.64
CA GLY A 25 19.07 22.22 27.51
C GLY A 25 18.88 23.29 26.44
N VAL A 26 17.93 24.22 26.63
CA VAL A 26 17.72 25.36 25.72
C VAL A 26 18.82 26.39 25.91
N THR A 27 19.43 26.82 24.81
CA THR A 27 20.46 27.86 24.80
C THR A 27 19.97 29.09 24.05
N THR A 28 19.69 30.18 24.77
CA THR A 28 19.40 31.49 24.17
C THR A 28 20.70 32.13 23.67
N ILE A 29 20.71 32.49 22.40
CA ILE A 29 21.86 33.05 21.68
C ILE A 29 21.72 34.57 21.54
N VAL A 30 20.53 35.05 21.20
CA VAL A 30 20.18 36.47 21.12
C VAL A 30 18.92 36.72 21.94
N ASN A 31 18.88 37.86 22.63
CA ASN A 31 17.70 38.37 23.32
C ASN A 31 17.83 39.90 23.36
N GLU A 32 17.23 40.57 22.37
CA GLU A 32 17.37 42.01 22.13
C GLU A 32 15.99 42.62 21.93
N ASP A 33 15.64 43.60 22.77
CA ASP A 33 14.47 44.46 22.62
C ASP A 33 14.80 45.78 21.90
N PHE A 34 16.06 45.97 21.52
CA PHE A 34 16.60 47.14 20.81
C PHE A 34 16.42 48.52 21.49
N GLU A 35 15.67 48.62 22.58
CA GLU A 35 15.30 49.83 23.34
C GLU A 35 16.47 50.65 23.92
N THR A 36 17.66 50.05 23.95
CA THR A 36 18.87 50.67 24.51
C THR A 36 19.91 51.06 23.46
N GLY A 37 19.61 50.82 22.18
CA GLY A 37 20.46 51.17 21.05
C GLY A 37 20.59 52.68 20.82
N ALA A 38 21.50 53.06 19.92
CA ALA A 38 21.58 54.44 19.45
C ALA A 38 20.92 54.51 18.05
N PRO A 39 19.96 55.42 17.80
CA PRO A 39 19.32 55.51 16.49
C PRO A 39 20.36 55.76 15.38
N GLY A 40 20.19 55.07 14.24
CA GLY A 40 21.09 55.10 13.09
C GLY A 40 22.39 54.29 13.27
N THR A 41 22.45 53.37 14.24
CA THR A 41 23.63 52.52 14.47
C THR A 41 23.30 51.03 14.36
N VAL A 42 24.26 50.25 13.87
CA VAL A 42 24.15 48.78 13.84
C VAL A 42 24.22 48.24 15.29
N PRO A 43 23.28 47.38 15.72
CA PRO A 43 23.31 46.76 17.04
C PRO A 43 24.64 46.05 17.31
N SER A 44 25.06 46.02 18.57
CA SER A 44 26.30 45.32 18.95
C SER A 44 26.17 43.82 18.64
N GLY A 45 27.18 43.23 18.00
CA GLY A 45 27.15 41.81 17.63
C GLY A 45 26.49 41.52 16.28
N TRP A 46 26.03 42.54 15.57
CA TRP A 46 25.45 42.42 14.23
C TRP A 46 26.35 43.09 13.18
N THR A 47 26.23 42.66 11.94
CA THR A 47 26.83 43.31 10.77
C THR A 47 25.72 43.67 9.79
N ALA A 48 25.65 44.94 9.42
CA ALA A 48 24.78 45.41 8.35
C ALA A 48 25.55 45.45 7.03
N LEU A 49 24.89 44.97 5.98
CA LEU A 49 25.39 44.88 4.61
C LEU A 49 24.38 45.59 3.71
N GLY A 50 24.83 46.57 2.91
CA GLY A 50 23.93 47.46 2.17
C GLY A 50 23.57 48.75 2.96
N GLY A 51 22.75 49.63 2.37
CA GLY A 51 22.43 50.97 2.91
C GLY A 51 23.01 52.15 2.10
N THR A 52 22.43 53.33 2.24
CA THR A 52 23.00 54.62 1.78
C THR A 52 23.83 55.31 2.86
N GLU A 53 24.42 56.47 2.54
CA GLU A 53 25.18 57.30 3.51
C GLU A 53 24.32 57.75 4.71
N ASN A 54 22.99 57.82 4.54
CA ASN A 54 22.07 58.37 5.55
C ASN A 54 21.40 57.30 6.42
N PHE A 55 21.34 56.05 5.96
CA PHE A 55 20.71 54.95 6.67
C PHE A 55 21.25 53.59 6.21
N ALA A 56 21.49 52.70 7.16
CA ALA A 56 21.84 51.29 6.96
C ALA A 56 21.03 50.46 7.95
N PRO A 57 20.77 49.16 7.71
CA PRO A 57 19.97 48.36 8.64
C PRO A 57 20.52 48.49 10.06
N GLY A 58 19.65 48.72 11.03
CA GLY A 58 20.08 48.94 12.40
C GLY A 58 19.01 49.57 13.29
N ILE A 59 19.45 50.10 14.42
CA ILE A 59 18.56 50.67 15.43
C ILE A 59 17.90 51.93 14.87
N ASP A 60 16.58 52.00 14.92
CA ASP A 60 15.81 53.16 14.50
C ASP A 60 14.73 53.53 15.53
N ASP A 61 14.33 54.80 15.54
CA ASP A 61 13.31 55.38 16.44
C ASP A 61 12.23 56.13 15.63
N THR A 62 12.07 55.77 14.35
CA THR A 62 11.18 56.44 13.39
C THR A 62 9.74 56.55 13.89
N ARG A 63 9.23 55.52 14.59
CA ARG A 63 7.90 55.52 15.23
C ARG A 63 7.72 56.64 16.25
N SER A 64 8.72 56.87 17.11
CA SER A 64 8.74 57.94 18.12
C SER A 64 8.92 59.32 17.51
N VAL A 65 9.81 59.45 16.53
CA VAL A 65 10.24 60.76 15.98
C VAL A 65 9.20 61.35 15.01
N LEU A 66 8.62 60.55 14.11
CA LEU A 66 7.79 61.05 13.02
C LEU A 66 6.28 60.97 13.30
N TYR A 67 5.83 59.93 14.00
CA TYR A 67 4.40 59.68 14.18
C TYR A 67 3.87 60.07 15.57
N GLY A 68 4.74 60.41 16.52
CA GLY A 68 4.45 61.16 17.75
C GLY A 68 3.46 60.52 18.75
N ASN A 69 2.98 59.32 18.47
CA ASN A 69 1.94 58.61 19.22
C ASN A 69 2.40 57.24 19.75
N TYR A 70 3.66 56.84 19.53
CA TYR A 70 4.29 55.67 20.14
C TYR A 70 5.10 56.15 21.36
N ASP A 71 4.75 55.67 22.55
CA ASP A 71 5.34 56.10 23.82
C ASP A 71 6.71 55.41 24.05
N GLY A 72 7.68 55.69 23.15
CA GLY A 72 9.05 55.16 23.17
C GLY A 72 9.16 53.74 22.61
N GLY A 73 10.10 53.53 21.69
CA GLY A 73 10.39 52.19 21.19
C GLY A 73 11.45 52.20 20.08
N GLN A 74 12.68 51.80 20.37
CA GLN A 74 13.70 51.58 19.33
C GLN A 74 13.57 50.18 18.73
N THR A 75 13.66 50.05 17.42
CA THR A 75 13.57 48.78 16.69
C THR A 75 14.77 48.53 15.82
N MET A 76 14.95 47.30 15.36
CA MET A 76 15.84 46.99 14.25
C MET A 76 15.09 47.24 12.94
N ALA A 77 15.35 48.37 12.29
CA ALA A 77 14.77 48.69 11.00
C ALA A 77 15.56 48.03 9.87
N LEU A 78 14.85 47.22 9.08
CA LEU A 78 15.31 46.57 7.85
C LEU A 78 15.05 47.43 6.62
N THR A 79 14.07 48.33 6.65
CA THR A 79 13.88 49.40 5.65
C THR A 79 13.25 50.61 6.31
N ASN A 80 13.61 51.82 5.87
CA ASN A 80 12.95 53.05 6.31
C ASN A 80 12.72 54.06 5.17
N PRO A 81 11.47 54.23 4.71
CA PRO A 81 11.16 55.08 3.57
C PRO A 81 11.29 56.59 3.83
N GLU A 82 11.30 57.02 5.09
CA GLU A 82 11.30 58.45 5.46
C GLU A 82 12.72 59.01 5.61
N LEU A 83 13.72 58.14 5.86
CA LEU A 83 15.13 58.51 5.94
C LEU A 83 15.88 58.27 4.62
N GLU A 84 15.34 57.43 3.73
CA GLU A 84 16.03 56.96 2.52
C GLU A 84 15.12 56.94 1.28
N PHE A 85 15.15 58.04 0.51
CA PHE A 85 14.35 58.20 -0.71
C PHE A 85 14.92 57.48 -1.96
N GLU A 86 16.15 56.95 -1.89
CA GLU A 86 16.83 56.21 -2.98
C GLU A 86 17.07 54.73 -2.64
N GLY A 87 16.22 54.16 -1.78
CA GLY A 87 15.82 52.74 -1.77
C GLY A 87 16.90 51.65 -1.83
N MET A 88 17.84 51.61 -0.89
CA MET A 88 18.68 50.43 -0.71
C MET A 88 18.81 50.05 0.75
N VAL A 89 18.10 49.02 1.21
CA VAL A 89 18.47 48.35 2.45
C VAL A 89 18.77 46.88 2.17
N GLY A 90 19.80 46.36 2.84
CA GLY A 90 20.32 45.02 2.59
C GLY A 90 20.17 44.10 3.80
N ALA A 91 21.10 43.17 3.94
CA ALA A 91 21.08 42.13 4.98
C ALA A 91 21.70 42.64 6.31
N ILE A 92 21.12 42.25 7.44
CA ILE A 92 21.74 42.37 8.75
C ILE A 92 21.88 40.98 9.38
N VAL A 93 23.10 40.61 9.75
CA VAL A 93 23.43 39.24 10.16
C VAL A 93 24.12 39.24 11.52
N TYR A 94 23.74 38.31 12.38
CA TYR A 94 24.37 38.13 13.67
C TYR A 94 25.78 37.53 13.50
N ASN A 95 26.77 38.13 14.15
CA ASN A 95 28.18 37.84 13.90
C ASN A 95 28.64 36.48 14.44
N THR A 96 27.85 35.86 15.32
CA THR A 96 28.21 34.58 15.94
C THR A 96 27.32 33.50 15.32
N PRO A 97 27.89 32.47 14.67
CA PRO A 97 27.07 31.41 14.13
C PRO A 97 26.46 30.55 15.25
N VAL A 98 25.38 29.85 14.92
CA VAL A 98 24.56 29.04 15.82
C VAL A 98 24.74 27.56 15.48
N ASN A 99 24.95 26.70 16.50
CA ASN A 99 25.09 25.27 16.29
C ASN A 99 23.71 24.63 16.15
N ILE A 100 23.49 23.98 15.01
CA ILE A 100 22.18 23.43 14.60
C ILE A 100 22.20 21.91 14.42
N LEU A 101 23.32 21.23 14.69
CA LEU A 101 23.50 19.78 14.45
C LEU A 101 22.54 18.88 15.24
N SER A 102 22.21 19.27 16.47
CA SER A 102 21.42 18.44 17.41
C SER A 102 20.33 19.22 18.11
N ASN A 103 20.06 20.44 17.62
CA ASN A 103 19.13 21.36 18.25
C ASN A 103 18.20 21.94 17.19
N LYS A 104 16.94 22.14 17.58
CA LYS A 104 15.98 22.87 16.75
C LYS A 104 16.22 24.36 16.95
N LEU A 105 16.31 25.12 15.87
CA LEU A 105 16.51 26.57 15.93
C LEU A 105 15.14 27.24 16.09
N LEU A 106 15.01 28.08 17.11
CA LEU A 106 13.83 28.90 17.38
C LEU A 106 14.21 30.37 17.22
N VAL A 107 13.49 31.09 16.36
CA VAL A 107 13.58 32.54 16.22
C VAL A 107 12.22 33.15 16.52
N GLU A 108 12.15 33.96 17.57
CA GLU A 108 10.95 34.67 17.99
C GLU A 108 11.19 36.17 17.82
N PHE A 109 10.25 36.89 17.21
CA PHE A 109 10.34 38.34 17.06
C PHE A 109 8.99 38.98 16.78
N ASP A 110 8.91 40.27 17.07
CA ASP A 110 7.81 41.13 16.65
C ASP A 110 8.13 41.68 15.26
N LEU A 111 7.25 41.40 14.29
CA LEU A 111 7.34 41.92 12.93
C LEU A 111 6.42 43.13 12.76
N LEU A 112 6.99 44.21 12.19
CA LEU A 112 6.28 45.44 11.86
C LEU A 112 6.53 45.83 10.41
N MET A 113 5.46 45.94 9.62
CA MET A 113 5.56 46.23 8.19
C MET A 113 4.46 47.20 7.72
N SER A 114 4.83 48.22 6.95
CA SER A 114 3.86 49.13 6.31
C SER A 114 3.61 48.75 4.84
N PRO A 115 2.44 49.06 4.25
CA PRO A 115 2.07 48.64 2.88
C PRO A 115 2.81 49.39 1.73
N GLY A 116 3.77 50.27 2.05
CA GLY A 116 4.41 51.15 1.06
C GLY A 116 3.47 52.24 0.52
N THR A 117 4.02 53.20 -0.24
CA THR A 117 3.26 54.38 -0.73
C THR A 117 3.30 54.58 -2.26
N SER A 118 3.93 53.67 -3.02
CA SER A 118 4.11 53.72 -4.47
C SER A 118 3.21 52.74 -5.21
N GLU A 119 3.14 52.89 -6.54
CA GLU A 119 2.48 51.93 -7.44
C GLU A 119 3.22 50.57 -7.46
N THR A 120 4.51 50.55 -7.15
CA THR A 120 5.36 49.36 -6.91
C THR A 120 5.91 49.44 -5.48
N PRO A 121 5.13 49.10 -4.45
CA PRO A 121 5.66 48.98 -3.09
C PRO A 121 6.63 47.80 -3.02
N ALA A 122 7.38 47.73 -1.93
CA ALA A 122 8.43 46.73 -1.75
C ALA A 122 7.88 45.31 -1.63
N ASP A 123 8.66 44.32 -2.07
CA ASP A 123 8.29 42.88 -2.05
C ASP A 123 8.45 42.23 -0.64
N GLY A 124 8.55 43.03 0.44
CA GLY A 124 8.58 42.52 1.82
C GLY A 124 9.94 42.44 2.52
N CYS A 125 10.11 41.49 3.45
CA CYS A 125 11.38 41.22 4.18
C CYS A 125 11.57 39.71 4.42
N ALA A 126 12.76 39.26 4.86
CA ALA A 126 13.00 37.83 5.14
C ALA A 126 13.84 37.57 6.40
N LEU A 127 13.49 36.50 7.13
CA LEU A 127 14.37 35.83 8.10
C LEU A 127 15.29 34.86 7.36
N MET A 128 16.57 34.87 7.67
CA MET A 128 17.61 34.20 6.89
C MET A 128 18.45 33.28 7.77
N VAL A 129 18.74 32.08 7.27
CA VAL A 129 19.75 31.17 7.84
C VAL A 129 20.77 30.82 6.76
N LEU A 130 21.98 31.33 6.95
CA LEU A 130 23.04 31.43 5.97
C LEU A 130 24.16 30.42 6.26
N PRO A 131 24.76 29.80 5.24
CA PRO A 131 25.90 28.91 5.45
C PRO A 131 27.19 29.65 5.77
N THR A 132 27.29 30.90 5.37
CA THR A 132 28.51 31.68 5.58
C THR A 132 28.15 33.11 5.85
N MET A 133 29.00 33.80 6.61
CA MET A 133 28.86 35.22 6.84
C MET A 133 28.95 35.97 5.50
N PRO A 134 27.89 36.69 5.08
CA PRO A 134 27.88 37.35 3.79
C PRO A 134 28.82 38.57 3.81
N THR A 135 29.35 38.91 2.64
CA THR A 135 30.30 40.05 2.46
C THR A 135 29.65 41.25 1.78
N ALA A 136 28.43 41.09 1.28
CA ALA A 136 27.57 42.10 0.68
C ALA A 136 26.10 41.68 0.88
N ALA A 137 25.17 42.59 0.62
CA ALA A 137 23.76 42.23 0.49
C ALA A 137 23.53 41.38 -0.78
N GLY A 138 22.36 40.75 -0.87
CA GLY A 138 21.93 39.98 -2.04
C GLY A 138 21.75 40.82 -3.31
N SER A 139 21.24 40.17 -4.35
CA SER A 139 21.04 40.76 -5.68
C SER A 139 19.72 41.55 -5.81
N THR A 140 19.61 42.38 -6.85
CA THR A 140 18.37 43.09 -7.23
C THR A 140 17.50 42.23 -8.14
N GLY A 141 16.20 42.11 -7.85
CA GLY A 141 15.18 41.29 -8.54
C GLY A 141 14.06 40.99 -7.52
N GLY A 142 12.91 40.41 -7.90
CA GLY A 142 11.76 40.16 -7.02
C GLY A 142 12.00 39.14 -5.89
N GLY A 143 13.26 38.93 -5.50
CA GLY A 143 13.61 38.29 -4.24
C GLY A 143 14.16 39.35 -3.28
N MET A 144 13.78 39.22 -2.01
CA MET A 144 14.31 39.96 -0.85
C MET A 144 15.83 40.12 -0.87
N GLY A 145 16.38 41.07 -0.09
CA GLY A 145 17.82 41.32 0.00
C GLY A 145 18.71 40.14 0.42
N TRP A 146 18.09 38.98 0.62
CA TRP A 146 18.60 37.63 0.69
C TRP A 146 19.06 37.01 -0.64
N SER A 147 18.45 37.36 -1.77
CA SER A 147 18.62 36.67 -3.05
C SER A 147 20.10 36.54 -3.44
N GLY A 148 20.57 35.32 -3.67
CA GLY A 148 21.97 35.02 -4.00
C GLY A 148 22.96 34.96 -2.82
N LEU A 149 22.50 35.11 -1.57
CA LEU A 149 23.34 34.88 -0.37
C LEU A 149 23.50 33.38 -0.02
N GLY A 150 22.55 32.53 -0.48
CA GLY A 150 22.55 31.07 -0.27
C GLY A 150 22.10 30.65 1.13
N GLY A 151 21.71 29.39 1.34
CA GLY A 151 21.08 28.90 2.57
C GLY A 151 19.56 28.75 2.39
N PHE A 152 18.77 29.05 3.43
CA PHE A 152 17.31 29.16 3.33
C PHE A 152 16.79 30.42 4.05
N ALA A 153 15.61 30.88 3.61
CA ALA A 153 14.94 32.02 4.18
C ALA A 153 13.44 31.76 4.37
N VAL A 154 12.84 32.40 5.37
CA VAL A 154 11.40 32.55 5.51
C VAL A 154 11.08 33.97 5.07
N GLU A 155 10.37 34.08 3.96
CA GLU A 155 10.01 35.34 3.32
C GLU A 155 8.68 35.85 3.87
N PHE A 156 8.55 37.18 3.97
CA PHE A 156 7.32 37.86 4.36
C PHE A 156 7.01 38.88 3.26
N ASP A 157 6.38 38.44 2.18
CA ASP A 157 6.06 39.25 1.00
C ASP A 157 4.78 40.07 1.22
N ILE A 158 4.72 41.31 0.72
CA ILE A 158 3.55 42.20 0.81
C ILE A 158 3.10 42.74 -0.56
N TYR A 159 3.69 42.31 -1.68
CA TYR A 159 3.39 42.82 -3.00
C TYR A 159 3.23 41.74 -4.08
N ASP A 160 1.97 41.56 -4.50
CA ASP A 160 1.63 40.83 -5.73
C ASP A 160 2.26 41.52 -6.96
N ASN A 161 3.21 40.81 -7.56
CA ASN A 161 4.00 41.28 -8.70
C ASN A 161 3.47 40.71 -10.05
N GLY A 162 2.53 39.76 -9.99
CA GLY A 162 1.84 39.14 -11.13
C GLY A 162 2.55 37.93 -11.73
N ASP A 163 3.41 37.28 -10.96
CA ASP A 163 4.03 36.00 -11.27
C ASP A 163 3.13 34.81 -10.83
N ALA A 164 3.71 33.63 -10.62
CA ALA A 164 2.96 32.41 -10.33
C ALA A 164 3.06 32.00 -8.86
N ASP A 165 3.58 32.88 -8.01
CA ASP A 165 3.91 32.59 -6.63
C ASP A 165 2.62 32.51 -5.77
N PRO A 166 2.62 31.75 -4.66
CA PRO A 166 1.41 31.46 -3.87
C PRO A 166 0.73 32.69 -3.27
N ASP A 167 1.40 33.82 -3.17
CA ASP A 167 0.85 35.09 -2.70
C ASP A 167 0.04 35.85 -3.77
N ASP A 168 0.21 35.52 -5.05
CA ASP A 168 -0.51 36.09 -6.20
C ASP A 168 -1.89 35.45 -6.46
N LEU A 169 -2.23 34.38 -5.75
CA LEU A 169 -3.36 33.51 -6.09
C LEU A 169 -4.66 33.76 -5.29
N VAL A 170 -4.70 34.76 -4.39
CA VAL A 170 -5.89 34.98 -3.56
C VAL A 170 -6.63 36.27 -3.90
N GLY A 171 -7.88 36.09 -4.35
CA GLY A 171 -8.82 37.19 -4.50
C GLY A 171 -9.05 37.92 -3.17
N GLN A 172 -9.21 39.24 -3.25
CA GLN A 172 -9.37 40.12 -2.09
C GLN A 172 -10.24 39.53 -0.96
N THR A 173 -9.71 39.51 0.27
CA THR A 173 -10.44 39.16 1.49
C THR A 173 -11.68 40.05 1.67
N GLU A 174 -12.70 39.58 2.40
CA GLU A 174 -13.91 40.38 2.68
C GLU A 174 -13.60 41.76 3.31
N PHE A 175 -12.49 41.87 4.04
CA PHE A 175 -12.00 43.13 4.61
C PHE A 175 -11.46 44.10 3.54
N GLN A 176 -10.69 43.60 2.56
CA GLN A 176 -10.20 44.40 1.42
C GLN A 176 -11.38 44.87 0.54
N ILE A 177 -12.39 44.01 0.33
CA ILE A 177 -13.65 44.37 -0.35
C ILE A 177 -14.40 45.47 0.42
N MET A 178 -14.39 45.42 1.76
CA MET A 178 -15.06 46.41 2.61
C MET A 178 -14.36 47.78 2.63
N MET A 179 -13.03 47.79 2.51
CA MET A 179 -12.20 48.99 2.57
C MET A 179 -12.05 49.74 1.23
N GLY A 180 -12.16 49.03 0.09
CA GLY A 180 -12.21 49.61 -1.27
C GLY A 180 -10.86 49.73 -1.98
N GLU A 181 -10.89 50.07 -3.28
CA GLU A 181 -9.71 50.16 -4.16
C GLU A 181 -8.73 51.29 -3.80
N ALA A 182 -7.46 51.08 -4.15
CA ALA A 182 -6.39 52.07 -4.02
C ALA A 182 -6.70 53.36 -4.80
N VAL A 183 -6.57 54.52 -4.14
CA VAL A 183 -6.73 55.83 -4.78
C VAL A 183 -5.36 56.42 -5.11
N ALA A 184 -5.04 56.51 -6.41
CA ALA A 184 -3.79 57.10 -6.90
C ALA A 184 -3.54 58.50 -6.32
N GLY A 185 -2.39 58.70 -5.67
CA GLY A 185 -1.96 59.98 -5.10
C GLY A 185 -2.49 60.31 -3.69
N ASN A 186 -3.14 59.37 -3.00
CA ASN A 186 -3.53 59.51 -1.60
C ASN A 186 -2.57 58.74 -0.68
N THR A 187 -1.48 59.38 -0.27
CA THR A 187 -0.37 58.76 0.49
C THR A 187 -0.65 58.52 1.99
N LEU A 188 -1.87 58.81 2.50
CA LEU A 188 -2.21 58.68 3.92
C LEU A 188 -3.62 58.10 4.15
N GLY A 189 -4.23 57.49 3.13
CA GLY A 189 -5.61 57.02 3.21
C GLY A 189 -5.96 55.99 2.17
N ASN A 190 -5.04 55.07 1.88
CA ASN A 190 -5.31 53.90 1.06
C ASN A 190 -5.51 52.68 1.98
N PRO A 191 -6.76 52.24 2.22
CA PRO A 191 -7.07 51.23 3.25
C PRO A 191 -6.97 49.78 2.77
N ALA A 192 -6.36 49.51 1.60
CA ALA A 192 -6.10 48.15 1.14
C ALA A 192 -4.97 47.54 1.99
N ALA A 193 -5.33 46.86 3.08
CA ALA A 193 -4.43 45.97 3.78
C ALA A 193 -3.95 44.90 2.79
N ARG A 194 -2.64 44.71 2.67
CA ARG A 194 -2.05 43.68 1.82
C ARG A 194 -1.79 42.44 2.67
N GLN A 195 -2.00 41.26 2.10
CA GLN A 195 -1.71 39.99 2.74
C GLN A 195 -0.19 39.86 2.87
N VAL A 196 0.29 39.19 3.92
CA VAL A 196 1.69 38.72 3.93
C VAL A 196 1.72 37.32 3.32
N GLY A 197 2.47 37.14 2.23
CA GLY A 197 2.86 35.81 1.77
C GLY A 197 3.99 35.29 2.66
N VAL A 198 3.95 34.01 3.04
CA VAL A 198 5.11 33.35 3.67
C VAL A 198 5.58 32.25 2.75
N ASP A 199 6.82 32.36 2.28
CA ASP A 199 7.47 31.36 1.44
C ASP A 199 8.81 30.91 2.03
N VAL A 200 9.26 29.72 1.63
CA VAL A 200 10.54 29.12 1.99
C VAL A 200 11.39 28.93 0.73
N ALA A 201 12.42 29.76 0.57
CA ALA A 201 13.32 29.72 -0.58
C ALA A 201 14.59 28.89 -0.33
N TRP A 202 15.04 28.09 -1.32
CA TRP A 202 16.28 27.28 -1.26
C TRP A 202 17.42 27.75 -2.20
N HIS A 203 18.56 27.05 -2.16
CA HIS A 203 19.83 27.40 -2.78
C HIS A 203 19.73 27.56 -4.32
N GLY A 204 20.55 28.44 -4.89
CA GLY A 204 20.76 28.53 -6.34
C GLY A 204 19.79 29.43 -7.10
N VAL A 205 18.90 30.16 -6.42
CA VAL A 205 18.06 31.18 -7.05
C VAL A 205 18.92 32.35 -7.54
N SER A 206 19.00 32.52 -8.85
CA SER A 206 19.54 33.72 -9.48
C SER A 206 18.43 34.39 -10.28
N GLY A 207 17.95 35.55 -9.81
CA GLY A 207 16.84 36.27 -10.44
C GLY A 207 15.47 35.98 -9.81
N ASP A 208 14.46 36.49 -10.50
CA ASP A 208 13.02 36.60 -10.16
C ASP A 208 12.24 35.27 -10.06
N ALA A 209 12.93 34.16 -9.85
CA ALA A 209 12.30 32.84 -9.82
C ALA A 209 12.50 32.24 -8.44
N VAL A 210 11.67 32.68 -7.49
CA VAL A 210 11.53 31.99 -6.22
C VAL A 210 10.76 30.71 -6.55
N ASN A 211 11.43 29.54 -6.52
CA ASN A 211 10.70 28.28 -6.58
C ASN A 211 10.13 28.02 -5.19
N SER A 212 8.99 28.66 -4.88
CA SER A 212 8.19 28.36 -3.70
C SER A 212 7.84 26.88 -3.75
N THR A 213 8.40 26.07 -2.84
CA THR A 213 8.21 24.61 -2.91
C THR A 213 6.87 24.20 -2.27
N LEU A 214 6.21 25.10 -1.53
CA LEU A 214 5.04 24.77 -0.72
C LEU A 214 3.92 25.77 -0.94
N LEU A 215 2.94 25.33 -1.73
CA LEU A 215 1.78 26.13 -2.05
C LEU A 215 0.64 25.93 -1.05
N HIS A 216 0.70 24.96 -0.12
CA HIS A 216 -0.42 24.55 0.72
C HIS A 216 -0.06 24.30 2.21
N ASP A 217 -1.02 24.51 3.13
CA ASP A 217 -0.95 24.13 4.55
C ASP A 217 -1.20 22.62 4.78
N ALA A 218 -1.09 22.15 6.04
CA ALA A 218 -1.30 20.76 6.42
C ALA A 218 -2.72 20.21 6.09
N GLU A 219 -3.68 21.11 5.85
CA GLU A 219 -5.03 20.78 5.41
C GLU A 219 -5.22 20.91 3.88
N GLY A 220 -4.14 21.16 3.12
CA GLY A 220 -4.16 21.28 1.66
C GLY A 220 -4.75 22.59 1.15
N ASN A 221 -4.86 23.63 1.97
CA ASN A 221 -5.32 24.96 1.54
C ASN A 221 -4.14 25.80 1.07
N LEU A 222 -4.34 26.65 0.05
CA LEU A 222 -3.27 27.53 -0.44
C LEU A 222 -2.69 28.38 0.73
N ALA A 223 -1.38 28.37 0.92
CA ALA A 223 -0.68 28.96 2.07
C ALA A 223 -0.73 30.49 2.06
N VAL A 224 -1.85 31.06 2.51
CA VAL A 224 -2.14 32.50 2.40
C VAL A 224 -2.45 33.08 3.77
N TYR A 225 -1.63 34.03 4.20
CA TYR A 225 -1.60 34.52 5.58
C TYR A 225 -2.26 35.91 5.72
N PRO A 226 -2.48 36.41 6.95
CA PRO A 226 -3.46 37.44 7.18
C PRO A 226 -3.04 38.82 6.67
N ASN A 227 -4.05 39.67 6.49
CA ASN A 227 -3.86 41.10 6.21
C ASN A 227 -3.00 41.78 7.28
N VAL A 228 -1.93 42.49 6.87
CA VAL A 228 -1.17 43.35 7.79
C VAL A 228 -1.94 44.66 8.00
N PRO A 229 -2.11 45.13 9.24
CA PRO A 229 -2.72 46.42 9.51
C PRO A 229 -1.88 47.60 9.00
N ASP A 230 -2.51 48.59 8.36
CA ASP A 230 -1.84 49.83 7.93
C ASP A 230 -1.43 50.67 9.16
N PHE A 231 -0.13 50.74 9.42
CA PHE A 231 0.46 51.51 10.52
C PHE A 231 0.43 53.03 10.31
N LEU A 232 0.12 53.53 9.10
CA LEU A 232 0.02 54.96 8.82
C LEU A 232 -1.31 55.57 9.31
N ALA A 233 -2.19 54.78 9.92
CA ALA A 233 -3.39 55.27 10.57
C ALA A 233 -3.03 56.22 11.74
N THR A 234 -3.39 57.49 11.59
CA THR A 234 -3.09 58.62 12.50
C THR A 234 -3.63 58.55 13.94
N ARG A 235 -4.02 57.36 14.45
CA ARG A 235 -4.54 57.16 15.82
C ARG A 235 -4.11 55.80 16.35
N GLU A 236 -3.49 55.79 17.53
CA GLU A 236 -3.21 54.62 18.42
C GLU A 236 -3.76 53.27 17.91
N LEU A 237 -2.97 52.50 17.13
CA LEU A 237 -3.26 51.09 16.82
C LEU A 237 -2.00 50.25 17.13
N PRO A 238 -1.98 49.52 18.26
CA PRO A 238 -0.85 48.70 18.71
C PRO A 238 -1.00 47.26 18.21
N ALA A 239 -1.17 47.07 16.91
CA ALA A 239 -1.23 45.72 16.33
C ALA A 239 0.19 45.26 15.98
N THR A 240 0.69 44.22 16.64
CA THR A 240 2.00 43.61 16.38
C THR A 240 1.79 42.16 15.97
N ILE A 241 2.57 41.67 15.02
CA ILE A 241 2.61 40.25 14.67
C ILE A 241 3.78 39.62 15.41
N HIS A 242 3.48 38.73 16.36
CA HIS A 242 4.47 37.89 17.00
C HIS A 242 4.73 36.71 16.07
N VAL A 243 5.95 36.58 15.60
CA VAL A 243 6.39 35.52 14.69
C VAL A 243 7.26 34.55 15.48
N HIS A 244 6.92 33.28 15.40
CA HIS A 244 7.74 32.18 15.88
C HIS A 244 8.12 31.33 14.65
N VAL A 245 9.42 31.10 14.47
CA VAL A 245 9.93 30.23 13.40
C VAL A 245 10.75 29.11 14.01
N TRP A 246 10.38 27.88 13.68
CA TRP A 246 11.05 26.64 14.05
C TRP A 246 11.79 26.07 12.83
N PHE A 247 13.04 25.68 13.03
CA PHE A 247 13.77 24.86 12.06
C PHE A 247 14.19 23.55 12.72
N GLU A 248 13.80 22.42 12.11
CA GLU A 248 14.17 21.07 12.49
C GLU A 248 14.93 20.41 11.33
N TYR A 249 16.25 20.29 11.52
CA TYR A 249 17.18 19.98 10.44
C TYR A 249 17.21 18.49 10.08
N ASP A 250 17.18 17.57 11.06
CA ASP A 250 17.30 16.13 10.81
C ASP A 250 16.13 15.55 10.00
N ASN A 251 14.95 16.16 10.12
CA ASN A 251 13.73 15.77 9.40
C ASN A 251 13.43 16.67 8.18
N GLY A 252 14.29 17.68 7.93
CA GLY A 252 14.10 18.67 6.89
C GLY A 252 12.77 19.40 6.97
N TYR A 253 12.50 20.05 8.11
CA TYR A 253 11.20 20.64 8.43
C TYR A 253 11.33 22.09 8.91
N VAL A 254 10.45 22.98 8.43
CA VAL A 254 10.27 24.35 8.94
C VAL A 254 8.85 24.50 9.43
N LYS A 255 8.67 25.07 10.62
CA LYS A 255 7.33 25.51 11.06
C LYS A 255 7.37 27.00 11.28
N VAL A 256 6.30 27.69 10.87
CA VAL A 256 6.15 29.14 11.06
C VAL A 256 4.78 29.37 11.71
N ASP A 257 4.78 29.72 12.99
CA ASP A 257 3.55 30.12 13.70
C ASP A 257 3.59 31.64 13.85
N MET A 258 2.51 32.28 13.42
CA MET A 258 2.33 33.72 13.53
C MET A 258 1.08 34.01 14.33
N MET A 259 1.18 34.83 15.37
CA MET A 259 0.03 35.33 16.11
C MET A 259 -0.02 36.85 16.06
N SER A 260 -1.17 37.42 15.70
CA SER A 260 -1.36 38.87 15.82
C SER A 260 -1.98 39.20 17.18
N GLU A 261 -1.45 40.23 17.84
CA GLU A 261 -2.06 40.79 19.04
C GLU A 261 -2.75 42.12 18.68
N ASP A 262 -4.07 42.20 18.86
CA ASP A 262 -4.82 43.47 18.85
C ASP A 262 -5.34 43.80 20.26
N PRO A 263 -4.56 44.53 21.08
CA PRO A 263 -4.93 44.89 22.45
C PRO A 263 -6.16 45.79 22.55
N LEU A 264 -6.60 46.41 21.44
CA LEU A 264 -7.67 47.39 21.39
C LEU A 264 -8.97 46.85 20.77
N GLY A 265 -8.95 45.68 20.14
CA GLY A 265 -10.11 45.02 19.52
C GLY A 265 -10.72 45.86 18.39
N VAL A 266 -9.85 46.52 17.62
CA VAL A 266 -10.20 47.41 16.51
C VAL A 266 -10.38 46.62 15.22
N TYR A 267 -9.60 45.56 15.04
CA TYR A 267 -9.83 44.55 14.01
C TYR A 267 -10.88 43.55 14.53
N PRO A 268 -11.70 42.94 13.65
CA PRO A 268 -12.52 41.79 14.06
C PRO A 268 -11.62 40.80 14.80
N GLU A 269 -12.05 40.27 15.95
CA GLU A 269 -11.38 39.13 16.59
C GLU A 269 -11.38 37.98 15.57
N TYR A 270 -10.35 37.91 14.75
CA TYR A 270 -9.99 36.67 14.09
C TYR A 270 -9.33 35.85 15.19
N GLU A 271 -9.90 34.69 15.49
CA GLU A 271 -9.14 33.67 16.21
C GLU A 271 -7.92 33.36 15.32
N PHE A 272 -6.74 33.85 15.74
CA PHE A 272 -5.45 33.61 15.10
C PHE A 272 -4.67 32.39 15.66
N PRO A 273 -5.27 31.27 16.13
CA PRO A 273 -4.52 30.04 16.24
C PRO A 273 -4.68 29.29 14.92
N ARG A 274 -3.79 29.55 13.97
CA ARG A 274 -3.48 28.56 12.93
C ARG A 274 -2.03 28.20 13.15
N ASP A 275 -1.82 27.02 13.74
CA ASP A 275 -0.55 26.30 13.68
C ASP A 275 -0.33 25.96 12.20
N THR A 276 0.11 26.92 11.39
CA THR A 276 0.36 26.64 9.98
C THR A 276 1.74 26.03 9.87
N VAL A 277 1.74 24.72 9.63
CA VAL A 277 2.95 23.99 9.32
C VAL A 277 3.27 24.17 7.84
N ILE A 278 4.47 24.64 7.51
CA ILE A 278 4.98 24.67 6.13
C ILE A 278 5.95 23.50 5.95
N GLU A 279 5.45 22.33 5.54
CA GLU A 279 6.24 21.09 5.47
C GLU A 279 7.16 21.02 4.25
N GLY A 280 8.38 21.56 4.36
CA GLY A 280 9.31 21.62 3.24
C GLY A 280 10.63 20.95 3.50
N ALA A 281 11.05 20.03 2.63
CA ALA A 281 12.33 19.33 2.71
C ALA A 281 13.54 20.29 2.72
N ILE A 282 13.95 20.75 3.90
CA ILE A 282 15.23 21.43 4.10
C ILE A 282 16.25 20.38 4.50
N GLY A 283 16.72 19.61 3.51
CA GLY A 283 17.70 18.55 3.75
C GLY A 283 18.90 19.04 4.56
N PRO A 284 19.35 18.31 5.59
CA PRO A 284 20.47 18.75 6.39
C PRO A 284 21.77 18.43 5.62
N TRP A 285 22.70 19.40 5.64
CA TRP A 285 24.14 19.25 5.32
C TRP A 285 24.68 19.62 3.92
N TRP A 286 23.89 19.86 2.87
CA TRP A 286 24.51 20.25 1.57
C TRP A 286 24.79 21.73 1.38
N PHE A 287 24.03 22.64 1.99
CA PHE A 287 24.32 24.08 1.84
C PHE A 287 25.60 24.52 2.58
N HIS A 288 26.11 23.67 3.48
CA HIS A 288 27.23 23.97 4.38
C HIS A 288 28.46 23.07 4.23
N GLY A 289 28.45 22.10 3.30
CA GLY A 289 29.58 21.20 3.09
C GLY A 289 29.98 20.35 4.31
N GLY A 290 29.05 20.12 5.25
CA GLY A 290 29.28 19.36 6.49
C GLY A 290 29.66 20.16 7.74
N ASP A 291 29.63 21.49 7.73
CA ASP A 291 29.91 22.33 8.92
C ASP A 291 28.66 22.52 9.82
N GLU A 292 28.82 22.39 11.14
CA GLU A 292 27.75 22.35 12.17
C GLU A 292 27.14 23.72 12.58
N GLU A 293 27.57 24.83 11.96
CA GLU A 293 27.39 26.21 12.44
C GLU A 293 26.79 27.13 11.36
N ALA A 294 25.56 27.63 11.52
CA ALA A 294 24.90 28.54 10.57
C ALA A 294 24.81 30.00 11.07
N TYR A 295 24.67 30.98 10.17
CA TYR A 295 24.48 32.40 10.54
C TYR A 295 23.02 32.81 10.42
N VAL A 296 22.45 33.43 11.45
CA VAL A 296 21.07 33.91 11.44
C VAL A 296 21.04 35.41 11.19
N GLY A 297 20.13 35.87 10.33
CA GLY A 297 19.99 37.29 10.00
C GLY A 297 18.62 37.65 9.44
N PHE A 298 18.46 38.91 9.09
CA PHE A 298 17.28 39.44 8.41
C PHE A 298 17.67 40.22 7.17
N SER A 299 16.80 40.31 6.16
CA SER A 299 16.97 41.22 5.03
C SER A 299 15.69 41.99 4.74
N GLY A 300 15.87 43.24 4.30
CA GLY A 300 14.80 44.02 3.67
C GLY A 300 14.90 43.99 2.14
N ALA A 301 13.97 44.65 1.47
CA ALA A 301 13.93 44.73 0.01
C ALA A 301 15.05 45.63 -0.60
N ILE A 302 15.63 45.19 -1.72
CA ILE A 302 16.65 45.93 -2.49
C ILE A 302 16.02 46.48 -3.78
N GLY A 303 16.08 47.80 -4.02
CA GLY A 303 15.75 48.38 -5.33
C GLY A 303 14.59 49.37 -5.39
N GLY A 304 14.39 50.21 -4.36
CA GLY A 304 13.35 51.25 -4.37
C GLY A 304 12.21 51.07 -3.38
N SER A 305 12.36 50.16 -2.41
CA SER A 305 11.39 49.97 -1.32
C SER A 305 11.01 51.28 -0.65
N ASN A 306 9.69 51.47 -0.48
CA ASN A 306 9.16 52.56 0.34
C ASN A 306 8.23 52.06 1.46
N ALA A 307 8.32 50.78 1.80
CA ALA A 307 7.71 50.21 2.98
C ALA A 307 8.67 50.34 4.16
N LEU A 308 8.14 50.71 5.33
CA LEU A 308 8.81 50.53 6.62
C LEU A 308 8.77 49.06 7.01
N GLN A 309 9.91 48.47 7.36
CA GLN A 309 10.05 47.08 7.83
C GLN A 309 10.94 47.08 9.06
N GLU A 310 10.43 46.63 10.19
CA GLU A 310 11.12 46.66 11.47
C GLU A 310 10.91 45.34 12.24
N VAL A 311 11.94 44.96 12.99
CA VAL A 311 11.96 43.80 13.89
C VAL A 311 12.17 44.31 15.32
N ASP A 312 11.40 43.78 16.27
CA ASP A 312 11.44 44.13 17.69
C ASP A 312 11.36 42.86 18.57
N ASN A 313 11.71 42.95 19.85
CA ASN A 313 11.66 41.83 20.81
C ASN A 313 12.27 40.49 20.31
N LEU A 314 13.44 40.54 19.68
CA LEU A 314 14.09 39.41 19.04
C LEU A 314 14.72 38.44 20.05
N VAL A 315 14.33 37.17 19.98
CA VAL A 315 14.98 36.05 20.66
C VAL A 315 15.43 35.02 19.62
N ILE A 316 16.71 34.63 19.68
CA ILE A 316 17.23 33.48 18.92
C ILE A 316 17.67 32.45 19.94
N SER A 317 17.18 31.23 19.85
CA SER A 317 17.55 30.14 20.74
C SER A 317 17.68 28.80 20.00
N VAL A 318 18.46 27.90 20.58
CA VAL A 318 18.54 26.51 20.15
C VAL A 318 17.95 25.63 21.25
N ASP A 319 16.93 24.84 20.92
CA ASP A 319 16.20 23.97 21.84
C ASP A 319 16.19 22.53 21.31
N PRO A 320 16.83 21.57 21.99
CA PRO A 320 16.80 20.17 21.57
C PRO A 320 15.45 19.47 21.80
N ASN A 321 14.47 20.10 22.46
CA ASN A 321 13.18 19.50 22.84
C ASN A 321 11.96 20.24 22.26
N LEU A 322 12.16 21.07 21.24
CA LEU A 322 11.11 21.91 20.66
C LEU A 322 10.14 21.06 19.80
N GLY A 323 8.83 21.07 20.07
CA GLY A 323 7.82 20.33 19.29
C GLY A 323 7.80 18.80 19.53
N GLU A 324 6.62 18.17 19.41
CA GLU A 324 6.55 16.70 19.29
C GLU A 324 7.16 16.26 17.94
N GLU A 325 7.78 15.08 17.90
CA GLU A 325 8.30 14.49 16.65
C GLU A 325 7.12 14.16 15.72
N SER A 326 6.77 15.06 14.81
CA SER A 326 5.83 14.77 13.71
C SER A 326 6.65 14.35 12.49
N PHE A 327 6.85 13.05 12.33
CA PHE A 327 7.42 12.46 11.12
C PHE A 327 6.41 12.64 9.98
N ASN A 328 6.89 12.98 8.78
CA ASN A 328 6.08 12.88 7.57
C ASN A 328 5.80 11.37 7.32
N GLU A 329 4.53 10.96 7.47
CA GLU A 329 4.07 9.58 7.37
C GLU A 329 4.13 9.01 5.94
N GLU A 330 4.45 9.80 4.91
CA GLU A 330 4.32 9.39 3.50
C GLU A 330 5.50 8.59 2.93
N LEU A 331 6.65 8.54 3.60
CA LEU A 331 7.82 7.78 3.13
C LEU A 331 8.33 6.83 4.21
N GLU A 332 8.10 5.53 4.01
CA GLU A 332 8.54 4.46 4.90
C GLU A 332 10.07 4.46 5.06
N VAL A 333 10.54 4.46 6.31
CA VAL A 333 11.97 4.37 6.63
C VAL A 333 12.32 2.92 6.83
N VAL A 334 13.26 2.41 6.03
CA VAL A 334 13.78 1.05 6.15
C VAL A 334 15.13 1.09 6.85
N GLU A 335 15.22 0.46 8.01
CA GLU A 335 16.48 0.26 8.75
C GLU A 335 17.17 -1.03 8.28
N ILE A 336 18.46 -0.95 7.94
CA ILE A 336 19.24 -2.15 7.58
C ILE A 336 19.71 -2.88 8.84
N ASP A 337 19.63 -4.22 8.86
CA ASP A 337 20.16 -5.01 9.97
C ASP A 337 21.71 -4.91 10.02
N PRO A 338 22.32 -4.41 11.12
CA PRO A 338 23.77 -4.45 11.31
C PRO A 338 24.40 -5.84 11.16
N ALA A 339 23.64 -6.92 11.37
CA ALA A 339 24.11 -8.29 11.22
C ALA A 339 24.50 -8.63 9.77
N GLY A 340 23.97 -7.91 8.78
CA GLY A 340 24.32 -8.03 7.37
C GLY A 340 25.68 -7.40 7.00
N LYS A 341 26.35 -6.71 7.94
CA LYS A 341 27.66 -6.07 7.70
C LYS A 341 28.76 -7.12 7.48
N VAL A 342 29.50 -6.99 6.38
CA VAL A 342 30.59 -7.91 6.02
C VAL A 342 31.99 -7.32 6.20
N ALA A 343 32.13 -6.00 6.24
CA ALA A 343 33.40 -5.32 6.55
C ALA A 343 33.18 -3.92 7.16
N GLU A 344 34.24 -3.35 7.73
CA GLU A 344 34.27 -1.96 8.20
C GLU A 344 34.43 -1.00 7.01
N ALA A 345 33.99 0.26 7.16
CA ALA A 345 34.15 1.29 6.12
C ALA A 345 35.64 1.60 5.81
N GLY A 346 35.92 2.11 4.61
CA GLY A 346 37.25 2.44 4.14
C GLY A 346 38.06 1.24 3.63
N VAL A 347 37.39 0.22 3.09
CA VAL A 347 38.09 -0.92 2.46
C VAL A 347 38.84 -0.48 1.20
N THR A 348 39.91 -1.20 0.85
CA THR A 348 40.60 -0.99 -0.43
C THR A 348 40.26 -2.16 -1.35
N ALA A 349 39.23 -1.98 -2.16
CA ALA A 349 38.76 -2.95 -3.14
C ALA A 349 38.54 -2.27 -4.51
N GLU A 350 38.35 -3.09 -5.55
CA GLU A 350 38.02 -2.58 -6.89
C GLU A 350 36.58 -2.07 -6.91
N ILE A 351 36.40 -0.81 -7.28
CA ILE A 351 35.08 -0.15 -7.38
C ILE A 351 34.40 -0.59 -8.66
N GLY A 352 33.12 -0.95 -8.56
CA GLY A 352 32.28 -1.36 -9.69
C GLY A 352 31.18 -2.32 -9.25
N TRP A 353 30.34 -2.68 -10.21
CA TRP A 353 29.22 -3.61 -10.03
C TRP A 353 29.48 -4.91 -10.79
N ASN A 354 28.95 -6.04 -10.32
CA ASN A 354 28.83 -7.25 -11.15
C ASN A 354 27.41 -7.25 -11.73
N VAL A 355 27.28 -7.22 -13.05
CA VAL A 355 25.98 -7.20 -13.73
C VAL A 355 25.86 -8.45 -14.58
N ASP A 356 24.90 -9.29 -14.23
CA ASP A 356 24.54 -10.52 -14.93
C ASP A 356 23.17 -10.36 -15.60
N LEU A 357 23.03 -10.81 -16.85
CA LEU A 357 21.79 -10.73 -17.61
C LEU A 357 21.35 -12.12 -18.10
N VAL A 358 20.08 -12.45 -17.91
CA VAL A 358 19.41 -13.62 -18.46
C VAL A 358 18.35 -13.17 -19.47
N LYS A 359 18.57 -13.44 -20.76
CA LYS A 359 17.56 -13.26 -21.82
C LYS A 359 16.88 -14.61 -22.09
N LEU A 360 15.55 -14.64 -22.00
CA LEU A 360 14.77 -15.84 -22.28
C LEU A 360 14.55 -16.05 -23.78
N ASN A 361 14.33 -17.30 -24.18
CA ASN A 361 14.03 -17.64 -25.56
C ASN A 361 12.51 -17.67 -25.80
N GLU A 362 11.99 -16.56 -26.34
CA GLU A 362 10.57 -16.37 -26.66
C GLU A 362 10.05 -17.40 -27.67
N GLU A 363 10.86 -17.84 -28.64
CA GLU A 363 10.45 -18.88 -29.62
C GLU A 363 10.14 -20.24 -28.94
N SER A 364 10.62 -20.43 -27.71
CA SER A 364 10.32 -21.61 -26.88
C SER A 364 9.25 -21.38 -25.82
N GLY A 365 8.59 -20.22 -25.82
CA GLY A 365 7.54 -19.90 -24.86
C GLY A 365 8.02 -19.35 -23.53
N GLN A 366 9.29 -18.97 -23.42
CA GLN A 366 9.84 -18.55 -22.14
C GLN A 366 9.58 -17.06 -21.95
N VAL A 367 8.80 -16.72 -20.93
CA VAL A 367 8.46 -15.33 -20.60
C VAL A 367 8.67 -15.07 -19.11
N PHE A 368 8.91 -13.82 -18.72
CA PHE A 368 8.82 -13.42 -17.30
C PHE A 368 7.40 -13.06 -16.87
N ALA A 369 6.48 -12.87 -17.84
CA ALA A 369 5.08 -12.56 -17.60
C ALA A 369 4.37 -13.64 -16.75
N THR A 370 3.48 -13.17 -15.88
CA THR A 370 2.58 -13.94 -15.02
C THR A 370 1.38 -13.05 -14.64
N PHE A 371 0.24 -13.64 -14.28
CA PHE A 371 -0.95 -12.87 -13.89
C PHE A 371 -0.81 -12.17 -12.54
N ASP A 372 0.02 -12.72 -11.64
CA ASP A 372 0.16 -12.25 -10.28
C ASP A 372 1.51 -11.55 -10.11
N ILE A 373 1.41 -10.30 -9.70
CA ILE A 373 2.52 -9.38 -9.63
C ILE A 373 3.54 -9.77 -8.53
N ALA A 374 3.09 -10.38 -7.42
CA ALA A 374 4.02 -10.90 -6.42
C ALA A 374 4.75 -12.14 -6.97
N GLN A 375 4.04 -13.04 -7.66
CA GLN A 375 4.61 -14.22 -8.30
C GLN A 375 5.68 -13.86 -9.35
N ARG A 376 5.54 -12.71 -10.01
CA ARG A 376 6.51 -12.17 -10.99
C ARG A 376 7.89 -11.96 -10.38
N ILE A 377 7.96 -11.33 -9.21
CA ILE A 377 9.21 -11.09 -8.49
C ILE A 377 9.90 -12.42 -8.18
N TYR A 378 9.17 -13.42 -7.68
CA TYR A 378 9.77 -14.72 -7.37
C TYR A 378 10.22 -15.48 -8.61
N LYS A 379 9.45 -15.41 -9.70
CA LYS A 379 9.89 -15.97 -10.99
C LYS A 379 11.19 -15.30 -11.43
N THR A 380 11.29 -13.98 -11.32
CA THR A 380 12.51 -13.21 -11.64
C THR A 380 13.71 -13.70 -10.84
N HIS A 381 13.59 -13.76 -9.51
CA HIS A 381 14.66 -14.26 -8.63
C HIS A 381 15.04 -15.70 -8.94
N TRP A 382 14.03 -16.56 -9.11
CA TRP A 382 14.25 -17.98 -9.42
C TRP A 382 15.05 -18.15 -10.71
N VAL A 383 14.68 -17.42 -11.76
CA VAL A 383 15.39 -17.47 -13.05
C VAL A 383 16.81 -16.95 -12.88
N LEU A 384 17.02 -15.82 -12.22
CA LEU A 384 18.36 -15.26 -11.99
C LEU A 384 19.25 -16.19 -11.14
N ASP A 385 18.68 -16.93 -10.19
CA ASP A 385 19.40 -17.89 -9.34
C ASP A 385 19.73 -19.21 -10.06
N ASN A 386 18.87 -19.67 -10.96
CA ASN A 386 18.91 -21.04 -11.50
C ASN A 386 19.22 -21.13 -13.00
N THR A 387 19.21 -20.01 -13.72
CA THR A 387 19.55 -19.95 -15.14
C THR A 387 20.91 -19.28 -15.30
N PRO A 388 21.89 -19.92 -15.98
CA PRO A 388 23.18 -19.30 -16.24
C PRO A 388 23.03 -17.98 -16.99
N PRO A 389 23.82 -16.93 -16.65
CA PRO A 389 23.73 -15.66 -17.34
C PRO A 389 24.07 -15.81 -18.81
N THR A 390 23.26 -15.19 -19.66
CA THR A 390 23.48 -15.09 -21.11
C THR A 390 24.57 -14.09 -21.46
N ALA A 391 24.74 -13.07 -20.62
CA ALA A 391 25.80 -12.07 -20.69
C ALA A 391 26.14 -11.56 -19.29
N SER A 392 27.38 -11.09 -19.11
CA SER A 392 27.85 -10.53 -17.86
C SER A 392 28.88 -9.44 -18.13
N GLU A 393 28.94 -8.41 -17.29
CA GLU A 393 29.99 -7.41 -17.28
C GLU A 393 30.21 -6.80 -15.90
N THR A 394 31.25 -5.95 -15.78
CA THR A 394 31.62 -5.28 -14.53
C THR A 394 31.73 -3.77 -14.73
N PRO A 395 30.62 -3.03 -14.84
CA PRO A 395 30.65 -1.59 -15.10
C PRO A 395 31.04 -0.83 -13.83
N LEU A 396 31.46 0.43 -14.01
CA LEU A 396 31.68 1.33 -12.87
C LEU A 396 30.35 1.72 -12.22
N VAL A 397 29.33 2.01 -13.03
CA VAL A 397 27.99 2.48 -12.65
C VAL A 397 26.93 1.62 -13.33
N VAL A 398 25.75 1.50 -12.71
CA VAL A 398 24.57 0.89 -13.36
C VAL A 398 23.73 2.04 -13.94
N ASN A 399 23.79 2.19 -15.26
CA ASN A 399 22.97 3.14 -16.03
C ASN A 399 22.71 2.55 -17.42
N TYR A 400 21.61 1.82 -17.56
CA TYR A 400 21.27 1.06 -18.75
C TYR A 400 19.97 1.51 -19.40
N ALA A 401 19.92 1.45 -20.71
CA ALA A 401 18.72 1.58 -21.51
C ALA A 401 18.76 0.60 -22.69
N SER A 402 17.61 0.02 -23.05
CA SER A 402 17.54 -0.89 -24.19
C SER A 402 17.50 -0.15 -25.55
N THR A 403 17.03 1.11 -25.56
CA THR A 403 16.85 1.93 -26.77
C THR A 403 17.09 3.42 -26.51
N GLU A 404 17.31 4.20 -27.58
CA GLU A 404 17.38 5.67 -27.50
C GLU A 404 16.07 6.29 -27.01
N TYR A 405 14.92 5.67 -27.34
CA TYR A 405 13.62 6.08 -26.81
C TYR A 405 13.52 5.90 -25.29
N ALA A 406 13.97 4.75 -24.75
CA ALA A 406 13.98 4.52 -23.30
C ALA A 406 14.88 5.52 -22.58
N ALA A 407 16.06 5.80 -23.15
CA ALA A 407 16.97 6.83 -22.63
C ALA A 407 16.34 8.24 -22.62
N ASP A 408 15.58 8.60 -23.67
CA ASP A 408 14.97 9.92 -23.83
C ASP A 408 13.56 10.06 -23.22
N ALA A 409 12.87 8.96 -22.91
CA ALA A 409 11.51 8.99 -22.35
C ALA A 409 11.50 9.68 -20.98
N THR A 410 12.58 9.53 -20.20
CA THR A 410 12.76 10.16 -18.89
C THR A 410 14.26 10.25 -18.50
N PRO A 411 15.07 11.13 -19.14
CA PRO A 411 16.51 11.17 -18.90
C PRO A 411 16.82 11.81 -17.55
N LEU A 412 16.81 10.98 -16.50
CA LEU A 412 17.34 11.34 -15.18
C LEU A 412 18.86 11.45 -15.21
N PHE A 413 19.50 10.59 -15.98
CA PHE A 413 20.94 10.63 -16.24
C PHE A 413 21.19 10.76 -17.75
N GLN A 414 22.45 10.92 -18.13
CA GLN A 414 22.86 10.96 -19.53
C GLN A 414 23.90 9.88 -19.78
N ASN A 415 23.96 9.41 -21.02
CA ASN A 415 24.94 8.42 -21.52
C ASN A 415 24.68 7.02 -20.97
N GLU A 416 23.42 6.59 -21.04
CA GLU A 416 22.96 5.24 -20.78
C GLU A 416 23.74 4.26 -21.67
N SER A 417 24.16 3.15 -21.07
CA SER A 417 24.79 2.05 -21.81
C SER A 417 23.73 1.03 -22.25
N PRO A 418 23.95 0.27 -23.33
CA PRO A 418 23.10 -0.88 -23.60
C PRO A 418 23.23 -1.93 -22.51
N PHE A 419 22.12 -2.61 -22.21
CA PHE A 419 22.16 -3.79 -21.34
C PHE A 419 23.14 -4.84 -21.88
N PRO A 420 23.81 -5.61 -20.99
CA PRO A 420 24.84 -6.56 -21.42
C PRO A 420 24.29 -7.61 -22.38
N GLY A 421 24.84 -7.69 -23.59
CA GLY A 421 24.42 -8.69 -24.59
C GLY A 421 23.09 -8.38 -25.30
N ILE A 422 22.45 -7.26 -25.00
CA ILE A 422 21.28 -6.74 -25.73
C ILE A 422 21.77 -5.75 -26.79
N GLU A 423 21.24 -5.86 -28.02
CA GLU A 423 21.57 -4.92 -29.10
C GLU A 423 20.86 -3.58 -28.87
N TYR A 424 21.61 -2.48 -28.87
CA TYR A 424 21.06 -1.13 -28.70
C TYR A 424 20.37 -0.66 -29.98
N VAL A 425 19.14 -0.15 -29.85
CA VAL A 425 18.39 0.41 -30.97
C VAL A 425 18.42 1.95 -30.95
N GLU A 426 19.13 2.54 -31.92
CA GLU A 426 19.20 3.99 -32.16
C GLU A 426 17.98 4.46 -33.00
N ALA A 427 16.79 4.53 -32.40
CA ALA A 427 15.59 5.07 -33.05
C ALA A 427 14.59 5.71 -32.07
N LEU A 428 14.22 6.97 -32.32
CA LEU A 428 13.09 7.67 -31.69
C LEU A 428 11.79 7.43 -32.46
N TRP A 429 10.71 7.09 -31.76
CA TRP A 429 9.40 6.78 -32.35
C TRP A 429 8.26 7.46 -31.57
N ALA A 430 7.13 7.67 -32.24
CA ALA A 430 5.97 8.35 -31.66
C ALA A 430 4.87 7.40 -31.13
N ASN A 431 5.00 6.09 -31.37
CA ASN A 431 4.03 5.03 -31.10
C ASN A 431 2.59 5.48 -31.36
N THR A 432 2.28 5.69 -32.63
CA THR A 432 0.94 6.07 -33.07
C THR A 432 0.35 4.98 -33.93
N GLU A 433 -0.97 4.94 -34.08
CA GLU A 433 -1.66 4.01 -34.98
C GLU A 433 -1.14 4.11 -36.44
N GLU A 434 -0.63 5.29 -36.83
CA GLU A 434 -0.05 5.54 -38.16
C GLU A 434 1.46 5.24 -38.25
N ASP A 435 2.15 5.09 -37.12
CA ASP A 435 3.59 4.83 -36.99
C ASP A 435 3.86 3.94 -35.75
N PRO A 436 3.51 2.64 -35.84
CA PRO A 436 3.67 1.70 -34.74
C PRO A 436 5.14 1.37 -34.50
N VAL A 437 5.48 1.02 -33.26
CA VAL A 437 6.84 0.62 -32.91
C VAL A 437 7.25 -0.63 -33.69
N PRO A 438 8.40 -0.60 -34.40
CA PRO A 438 8.89 -1.77 -35.12
C PRO A 438 9.19 -2.93 -34.16
N GLU A 439 8.95 -4.16 -34.61
CA GLU A 439 9.10 -5.36 -33.78
C GLU A 439 10.54 -5.55 -33.28
N GLU A 440 11.52 -5.12 -34.08
CA GLU A 440 12.94 -5.13 -33.72
C GLU A 440 13.32 -4.22 -32.53
N VAL A 441 12.41 -3.34 -32.10
CA VAL A 441 12.61 -2.43 -30.96
C VAL A 441 12.00 -2.98 -29.68
N LYS A 442 11.12 -3.98 -29.77
CA LYS A 442 10.54 -4.67 -28.62
C LYS A 442 11.55 -5.68 -28.08
N ILE A 443 12.23 -5.30 -27.01
CA ILE A 443 13.24 -6.11 -26.35
C ILE A 443 12.62 -6.64 -25.06
N ASP A 444 12.00 -7.82 -25.14
CA ASP A 444 11.14 -8.32 -24.05
C ASP A 444 11.84 -9.41 -23.22
N ASN A 445 11.27 -9.88 -22.12
CA ASN A 445 11.64 -11.14 -21.48
C ASN A 445 13.15 -11.32 -21.13
N PHE A 446 13.76 -10.31 -20.51
CA PHE A 446 15.07 -10.46 -19.90
C PHE A 446 15.07 -10.00 -18.44
N ALA A 447 16.02 -10.50 -17.67
CA ALA A 447 16.24 -10.05 -16.31
C ALA A 447 17.72 -9.72 -16.08
N VAL A 448 17.97 -8.77 -15.19
CA VAL A 448 19.28 -8.26 -14.83
C VAL A 448 19.46 -8.38 -13.33
N ARG A 449 20.62 -8.88 -12.91
CA ARG A 449 21.08 -8.86 -11.52
C ARG A 449 22.32 -8.01 -11.42
N ALA A 450 22.22 -6.87 -10.74
CA ALA A 450 23.34 -6.04 -10.35
C ALA A 450 23.72 -6.32 -8.89
N THR A 451 24.95 -6.75 -8.65
CA THR A 451 25.44 -7.10 -7.31
C THR A 451 26.76 -6.44 -6.99
N GLY A 452 27.05 -6.31 -5.70
CA GLY A 452 28.33 -5.83 -5.20
C GLY A 452 28.30 -5.67 -3.69
N PHE A 453 29.21 -4.85 -3.19
CA PHE A 453 29.34 -4.56 -1.76
C PHE A 453 29.29 -3.05 -1.55
N ILE A 454 28.15 -2.54 -1.08
CA ILE A 454 27.92 -1.11 -0.83
C ILE A 454 28.53 -0.69 0.50
N GLU A 455 29.36 0.35 0.48
CA GLU A 455 29.92 1.00 1.66
C GLU A 455 29.10 2.23 2.03
N PHE A 456 28.64 2.22 3.28
CA PHE A 456 28.13 3.39 3.97
C PHE A 456 29.26 3.93 4.86
N PRO A 457 29.84 5.10 4.53
CA PRO A 457 31.05 5.59 5.20
C PRO A 457 30.80 5.97 6.67
N GLU A 458 29.58 6.39 7.01
CA GLU A 458 29.19 6.82 8.36
C GLU A 458 27.77 6.29 8.68
N PRO A 459 27.39 6.10 9.96
CA PRO A 459 26.00 5.83 10.31
C PRO A 459 25.09 7.01 9.95
N GLY A 460 23.83 6.75 9.63
CA GLY A 460 22.84 7.79 9.39
C GLY A 460 21.87 7.46 8.26
N MET A 461 21.12 8.48 7.83
CA MET A 461 20.16 8.36 6.75
C MET A 461 20.83 8.48 5.38
N TYR A 462 20.43 7.58 4.48
CA TYR A 462 20.78 7.57 3.07
C TYR A 462 19.51 7.52 2.23
N PHE A 463 19.56 8.13 1.05
CA PHE A 463 18.47 8.12 0.09
C PHE A 463 18.98 7.42 -1.15
N LEU A 464 18.50 6.20 -1.38
CA LEU A 464 18.88 5.41 -2.54
C LEU A 464 17.71 5.41 -3.50
N GLY A 465 17.99 5.66 -4.76
CA GLY A 465 16.99 5.65 -5.80
C GLY A 465 17.38 4.74 -6.95
N LEU A 466 16.37 4.35 -7.71
CA LEU A 466 16.58 3.72 -9.00
C LEU A 466 15.48 4.08 -9.98
N THR A 467 15.81 3.92 -11.24
CA THR A 467 14.86 3.98 -12.35
C THR A 467 14.64 2.55 -12.83
N HIS A 468 13.42 2.17 -13.14
CA HIS A 468 13.16 0.83 -13.67
C HIS A 468 11.98 0.87 -14.64
N ASP A 469 12.06 0.00 -15.64
CA ASP A 469 10.96 -0.32 -16.53
C ASP A 469 11.26 -1.70 -17.09
N ASP A 470 10.55 -2.77 -16.71
CA ASP A 470 9.48 -2.84 -15.70
C ASP A 470 10.00 -3.05 -14.25
N ASN A 471 9.68 -4.16 -13.58
CA ASN A 471 9.81 -4.35 -12.13
C ASN A 471 11.26 -4.42 -11.61
N PHE A 472 11.42 -4.20 -10.31
CA PHE A 472 12.69 -4.43 -9.62
C PHE A 472 12.53 -4.93 -8.17
N THR A 473 13.64 -5.38 -7.58
CA THR A 473 13.76 -5.64 -6.14
C THR A 473 15.20 -5.36 -5.69
N MET A 474 15.37 -4.66 -4.56
CA MET A 474 16.65 -4.35 -3.95
C MET A 474 16.82 -5.05 -2.59
N PHE A 475 17.99 -5.65 -2.39
CA PHE A 475 18.44 -6.23 -1.14
C PHE A 475 19.71 -5.55 -0.65
N ILE A 476 19.79 -5.31 0.66
CA ILE A 476 21.03 -4.90 1.33
C ILE A 476 21.20 -5.76 2.58
N GLY A 477 22.41 -6.27 2.81
CA GLY A 477 22.66 -7.16 3.96
C GLY A 477 22.05 -8.57 3.82
N GLY A 478 21.45 -8.89 2.67
CA GLY A 478 20.69 -10.12 2.45
C GLY A 478 19.19 -9.99 2.76
N GLU A 479 18.73 -8.82 3.21
CA GLU A 479 17.32 -8.53 3.46
C GLU A 479 16.71 -7.78 2.28
N ARG A 480 15.48 -8.14 1.91
CA ARG A 480 14.72 -7.42 0.87
C ARG A 480 14.22 -6.11 1.45
N LEU A 481 14.67 -5.00 0.89
CA LEU A 481 14.31 -3.67 1.39
C LEU A 481 13.25 -3.02 0.52
N PHE A 482 13.42 -3.07 -0.80
CA PHE A 482 12.57 -2.35 -1.75
C PHE A 482 12.14 -3.26 -2.89
N GLN A 483 10.93 -3.02 -3.38
CA GLN A 483 10.41 -3.64 -4.59
C GLN A 483 9.37 -2.71 -5.20
N ASP A 484 9.37 -2.66 -6.52
CA ASP A 484 8.29 -2.06 -7.27
C ASP A 484 8.05 -2.90 -8.53
N LEU A 485 6.85 -2.78 -9.04
CA LEU A 485 6.15 -3.76 -9.84
C LEU A 485 5.61 -3.17 -11.13
N ASP A 486 5.36 -1.86 -11.15
CA ASP A 486 4.85 -1.14 -12.30
C ASP A 486 5.97 -0.42 -13.06
N THR A 487 5.61 0.16 -14.20
CA THR A 487 6.51 1.04 -14.96
C THR A 487 6.50 2.41 -14.30
N GLY A 488 7.67 2.94 -13.93
CA GLY A 488 7.75 4.11 -13.07
C GLY A 488 9.10 4.80 -13.13
N ASN A 489 9.10 6.12 -12.86
CA ASN A 489 10.34 6.85 -12.77
C ASN A 489 10.23 8.08 -11.85
N PRO A 490 11.24 8.38 -11.00
CA PRO A 490 12.10 7.47 -10.26
C PRO A 490 11.53 7.08 -8.88
N ASP A 491 11.90 5.91 -8.38
CA ASP A 491 11.59 5.47 -7.02
C ASP A 491 12.76 5.74 -6.08
N ILE A 492 12.47 6.37 -4.95
CA ILE A 492 13.47 6.84 -3.99
C ILE A 492 13.07 6.39 -2.60
N TYR A 493 14.04 5.77 -1.92
CA TYR A 493 13.80 5.13 -0.65
C TYR A 493 14.72 5.66 0.45
N LYS A 494 14.16 5.75 1.66
CA LYS A 494 14.85 6.18 2.87
C LYS A 494 15.47 4.96 3.57
N VAL A 495 16.80 4.91 3.60
CA VAL A 495 17.57 3.84 4.23
C VAL A 495 18.25 4.37 5.48
N PHE A 496 17.86 3.87 6.65
CA PHE A 496 18.59 4.13 7.90
C PHE A 496 19.71 3.11 8.09
N VAL A 497 20.93 3.62 8.27
CA VAL A 497 22.14 2.81 8.47
C VAL A 497 22.66 3.01 9.90
N PRO A 498 22.36 2.08 10.82
CA PRO A 498 22.75 2.20 12.23
C PRO A 498 24.26 2.05 12.49
N GLU A 499 24.98 1.34 11.63
CA GLU A 499 26.44 1.17 11.72
C GLU A 499 27.12 1.43 10.37
N ALA A 500 28.18 2.23 10.36
CA ALA A 500 29.04 2.36 9.19
C ALA A 500 29.66 1.00 8.84
N GLY A 501 29.85 0.77 7.54
CA GLY A 501 30.38 -0.50 7.07
C GLY A 501 30.06 -0.81 5.62
N VAL A 502 30.48 -2.00 5.23
CA VAL A 502 30.22 -2.56 3.90
C VAL A 502 29.20 -3.69 4.03
N TYR A 503 28.19 -3.64 3.17
CA TYR A 503 27.06 -4.57 3.13
C TYR A 503 26.93 -5.16 1.72
N PRO A 504 26.55 -6.45 1.57
CA PRO A 504 26.13 -6.99 0.29
C PRO A 504 24.96 -6.18 -0.27
N ILE A 505 24.99 -5.86 -1.56
CA ILE A 505 23.87 -5.25 -2.29
C ILE A 505 23.53 -6.12 -3.50
N GLN A 506 22.24 -6.31 -3.74
CA GLN A 506 21.70 -6.99 -4.92
C GLN A 506 20.49 -6.20 -5.42
N VAL A 507 20.44 -5.93 -6.71
CA VAL A 507 19.29 -5.36 -7.40
C VAL A 507 18.93 -6.28 -8.54
N ASP A 508 17.72 -6.84 -8.48
CA ASP A 508 17.16 -7.69 -9.51
C ASP A 508 16.09 -6.89 -10.27
N HIS A 509 16.16 -6.91 -11.58
CA HIS A 509 15.26 -6.20 -12.48
C HIS A 509 14.79 -7.16 -13.57
N ALA A 510 13.53 -7.08 -13.99
CA ALA A 510 13.04 -7.86 -15.12
C ALA A 510 12.10 -7.07 -16.02
N GLU A 511 12.35 -7.24 -17.32
CA GLU A 511 11.64 -6.61 -18.41
C GLU A 511 10.67 -7.59 -19.07
N GLN A 512 9.43 -7.16 -19.31
CA GLN A 512 8.37 -8.01 -19.87
C GLN A 512 7.83 -7.55 -21.21
N GLY A 513 8.08 -6.32 -21.65
CA GLY A 513 7.54 -5.83 -22.90
C GLY A 513 7.99 -4.43 -23.28
N TRP A 514 8.37 -4.27 -24.54
CA TRP A 514 8.79 -3.05 -25.22
C TRP A 514 10.24 -2.66 -24.96
N TYR A 515 10.50 -1.82 -23.98
CA TYR A 515 11.82 -1.25 -23.74
C TYR A 515 12.03 -1.14 -22.24
N ALA A 516 13.30 -1.07 -21.85
CA ALA A 516 13.67 -1.06 -20.45
C ALA A 516 14.73 -0.02 -20.17
N HIS A 517 14.76 0.44 -18.93
CA HIS A 517 15.86 1.21 -18.36
C HIS A 517 16.14 0.76 -16.93
N LEU A 518 17.40 0.87 -16.52
CA LEU A 518 17.82 0.60 -15.15
C LEU A 518 18.99 1.51 -14.77
N ALA A 519 18.77 2.40 -13.82
CA ALA A 519 19.81 3.23 -13.24
C ALA A 519 19.73 3.15 -11.71
N ILE A 520 20.87 3.05 -11.04
CA ILE A 520 20.94 3.02 -9.57
C ILE A 520 21.76 4.23 -9.10
N PHE A 521 21.15 5.04 -8.24
CA PHE A 521 21.70 6.34 -7.87
C PHE A 521 21.51 6.67 -6.39
N GLU A 522 22.31 7.62 -5.92
CA GLU A 522 22.05 8.28 -4.65
C GLU A 522 21.16 9.50 -4.90
N ALA A 523 20.13 9.64 -4.09
CA ALA A 523 19.23 10.78 -4.07
C ALA A 523 19.53 11.67 -2.87
N ASP A 524 18.86 12.81 -2.92
CA ASP A 524 18.87 13.82 -1.92
C ASP A 524 17.59 13.67 -1.05
N ALA A 525 17.52 14.35 0.11
CA ALA A 525 16.42 14.18 1.06
C ALA A 525 15.08 14.75 0.55
N ALA A 526 15.14 15.60 -0.48
CA ALA A 526 14.00 16.14 -1.21
C ALA A 526 13.64 15.27 -2.43
N GLY A 527 14.26 14.10 -2.59
CA GLY A 527 14.02 13.20 -3.71
C GLY A 527 14.69 13.62 -5.02
N LYS A 528 15.67 14.53 -4.98
CA LYS A 528 16.43 14.87 -6.19
C LYS A 528 17.56 13.87 -6.40
N PRO A 529 17.72 13.27 -7.59
CA PRO A 529 18.91 12.47 -7.88
C PRO A 529 20.19 13.30 -7.79
N LEU A 530 21.19 12.83 -7.04
CA LEU A 530 22.50 13.47 -6.88
C LEU A 530 23.52 12.95 -7.90
N GLY A 531 23.49 11.65 -8.17
CA GLY A 531 24.41 11.00 -9.10
C GLY A 531 24.32 9.48 -9.03
N LEU A 532 24.77 8.81 -10.09
CA LEU A 532 24.87 7.36 -10.14
C LEU A 532 25.82 6.86 -9.04
N ILE A 533 25.50 5.70 -8.44
CA ILE A 533 26.38 5.12 -7.44
C ILE A 533 27.72 4.74 -8.09
N ASN A 534 28.82 5.22 -7.49
CA ASN A 534 30.21 5.23 -7.99
C ASN A 534 30.59 6.39 -8.95
N ASP A 535 29.69 7.35 -9.19
CA ASP A 535 29.99 8.59 -9.93
C ASP A 535 29.59 9.83 -9.13
N GLY A 536 30.38 10.15 -8.11
CA GLY A 536 30.16 11.33 -7.26
C GLY A 536 29.21 11.12 -6.08
N SER A 537 28.71 9.90 -5.86
CA SER A 537 27.95 9.50 -4.67
C SER A 537 28.81 9.42 -3.40
N ARG A 538 28.18 9.56 -2.24
CA ARG A 538 28.76 9.33 -0.90
C ARG A 538 28.98 7.84 -0.64
N VAL A 539 28.07 7.00 -1.13
CA VAL A 539 28.19 5.54 -1.06
C VAL A 539 29.07 5.03 -2.20
N THR A 540 29.78 3.93 -1.96
CA THR A 540 30.64 3.28 -2.96
C THR A 540 30.34 1.80 -3.02
N VAL A 541 30.21 1.23 -4.21
CA VAL A 541 30.01 -0.21 -4.42
C VAL A 541 31.28 -0.84 -4.98
N TYR A 542 31.73 -1.90 -4.32
CA TYR A 542 32.89 -2.69 -4.72
C TYR A 542 32.49 -4.00 -5.39
N LEU A 543 33.30 -4.45 -6.36
CA LEU A 543 33.11 -5.72 -7.07
C LEU A 543 33.22 -6.93 -6.13
N ALA A 544 34.14 -6.86 -5.16
CA ALA A 544 34.41 -7.94 -4.23
C ALA A 544 35.06 -7.41 -2.94
N VAL A 545 34.74 -8.05 -1.81
CA VAL A 545 35.40 -7.85 -0.52
C VAL A 545 35.93 -9.19 -0.03
N ASP A 546 37.17 -9.23 0.47
CA ASP A 546 37.85 -10.48 0.84
C ASP A 546 37.08 -11.22 1.95
N GLY A 547 36.67 -12.46 1.65
CA GLY A 547 35.89 -13.31 2.56
C GLY A 547 34.40 -12.97 2.68
N ALA A 548 33.89 -12.03 1.89
CA ALA A 548 32.47 -11.71 1.80
C ALA A 548 31.82 -12.40 0.58
N GLU A 549 30.55 -12.79 0.73
CA GLU A 549 29.74 -13.39 -0.33
C GLU A 549 28.38 -12.68 -0.37
N ILE A 550 27.75 -12.64 -1.54
CA ILE A 550 26.35 -12.20 -1.67
C ILE A 550 25.47 -13.33 -1.13
N PRO A 551 24.62 -13.09 -0.10
CA PRO A 551 23.68 -14.09 0.37
C PRO A 551 22.77 -14.57 -0.76
N PRO A 552 22.30 -15.84 -0.74
CA PRO A 552 21.31 -16.29 -1.70
C PRO A 552 20.03 -15.47 -1.55
N THR A 553 19.31 -15.28 -2.66
CA THR A 553 18.04 -14.56 -2.66
C THR A 553 17.06 -15.22 -1.70
N ASN A 554 16.47 -14.41 -0.82
CA ASN A 554 15.49 -14.89 0.13
C ASN A 554 14.08 -14.90 -0.49
N TYR A 555 13.44 -16.08 -0.52
CA TYR A 555 12.10 -16.29 -1.10
C TYR A 555 10.97 -16.09 -0.08
N ASP A 556 11.24 -15.45 1.06
CA ASP A 556 10.44 -15.42 2.31
C ASP A 556 8.93 -15.13 2.20
N ALA A 557 8.44 -14.61 1.07
CA ALA A 557 7.04 -14.27 0.91
C ALA A 557 6.27 -15.14 -0.12
N LEU A 558 6.82 -16.27 -0.58
CA LEU A 558 6.02 -17.33 -1.19
C LEU A 558 5.79 -18.48 -0.22
N ASN A 559 4.53 -18.90 -0.05
CA ASN A 559 4.16 -20.09 0.72
C ASN A 559 4.63 -21.36 -0.02
N ILE A 560 5.92 -21.66 0.02
CA ILE A 560 6.51 -22.84 -0.62
C ILE A 560 6.06 -24.09 0.15
N VAL A 561 5.30 -24.95 -0.52
CA VAL A 561 4.89 -26.23 0.05
C VAL A 561 6.08 -27.20 0.07
N THR A 562 6.33 -27.78 1.25
CA THR A 562 7.23 -28.93 1.38
C THR A 562 6.38 -30.20 1.33
N ALA A 563 6.65 -31.07 0.35
CA ALA A 563 5.92 -32.33 0.18
C ALA A 563 6.14 -33.23 1.40
N ASP A 564 5.05 -33.80 1.94
CA ASP A 564 5.13 -34.73 3.07
C ASP A 564 5.77 -36.07 2.65
N PRO A 565 6.95 -36.44 3.17
CA PRO A 565 7.58 -37.73 2.86
C PRO A 565 6.71 -38.95 3.21
N ALA A 566 5.72 -38.81 4.11
CA ALA A 566 4.78 -39.88 4.44
C ALA A 566 3.81 -40.20 3.29
N GLU A 567 3.61 -39.28 2.35
CA GLU A 567 2.75 -39.43 1.18
C GLU A 567 3.52 -39.89 -0.07
N LYS A 568 4.82 -40.20 0.08
CA LYS A 568 5.64 -40.83 -0.95
C LYS A 568 5.11 -42.24 -1.26
N VAL A 569 4.79 -42.50 -2.53
CA VAL A 569 4.17 -43.76 -2.98
C VAL A 569 5.12 -44.71 -3.70
N GLY A 570 6.39 -44.32 -3.88
CA GLY A 570 7.40 -45.17 -4.50
C GLY A 570 8.77 -44.52 -4.53
N GLU A 571 9.80 -45.32 -4.80
CA GLU A 571 11.18 -44.83 -4.94
C GLU A 571 11.46 -44.35 -6.37
N VAL A 572 12.54 -43.58 -6.52
CA VAL A 572 13.04 -43.15 -7.84
C VAL A 572 13.31 -44.37 -8.73
N GLY A 573 12.76 -44.36 -9.93
CA GLY A 573 12.83 -45.38 -10.96
C GLY A 573 11.72 -46.42 -10.91
N GLU A 574 10.77 -46.33 -9.97
CA GLU A 574 9.69 -47.31 -9.81
C GLU A 574 8.37 -46.93 -10.51
N GLY A 575 8.28 -45.71 -11.06
CA GLY A 575 7.11 -45.25 -11.81
C GLY A 575 6.93 -46.02 -13.12
N THR A 576 5.69 -46.33 -13.49
CA THR A 576 5.39 -47.05 -14.73
C THR A 576 4.27 -46.39 -15.53
N ASN A 577 4.26 -46.64 -16.85
CA ASN A 577 3.32 -46.01 -17.80
C ASN A 577 3.41 -44.46 -17.76
N PRO A 578 4.47 -43.88 -18.34
CA PRO A 578 4.64 -42.43 -18.40
C PRO A 578 3.40 -41.73 -18.99
N GLY A 579 3.02 -40.61 -18.37
CA GLY A 579 1.86 -39.80 -18.76
C GLY A 579 1.02 -39.38 -17.56
N PHE A 580 0.02 -38.55 -17.85
CA PHE A 580 -0.98 -38.06 -16.91
C PHE A 580 -2.33 -38.70 -17.23
N ASN A 581 -3.03 -39.20 -16.22
CA ASN A 581 -4.44 -39.53 -16.38
C ASN A 581 -5.22 -38.20 -16.42
N TYR A 582 -6.18 -38.07 -17.33
CA TYR A 582 -7.06 -36.90 -17.35
C TYR A 582 -8.55 -37.28 -17.34
N ASP A 583 -9.36 -36.42 -16.76
CA ASP A 583 -10.84 -36.38 -16.84
C ASP A 583 -11.26 -34.98 -17.29
N TYR A 584 -11.75 -34.87 -18.52
CA TYR A 584 -12.24 -33.64 -19.13
C TYR A 584 -13.77 -33.66 -19.19
N ARG A 585 -14.39 -32.56 -18.75
CA ARG A 585 -15.84 -32.39 -18.79
C ARG A 585 -16.18 -31.00 -19.28
N SER A 586 -17.02 -30.91 -20.31
CA SER A 586 -17.56 -29.63 -20.80
C SER A 586 -19.01 -29.52 -20.38
N VAL A 587 -19.35 -28.49 -19.62
CA VAL A 587 -20.68 -28.25 -19.09
C VAL A 587 -21.63 -27.83 -20.21
N ARG A 588 -22.90 -28.18 -20.06
CA ARG A 588 -23.96 -27.80 -20.98
C ARG A 588 -24.49 -26.40 -20.69
N ASN A 589 -24.48 -25.53 -21.71
CA ASN A 589 -24.84 -24.12 -21.67
C ASN A 589 -25.96 -23.73 -22.68
N ASP A 590 -26.88 -24.65 -22.99
CA ASP A 590 -28.02 -24.31 -23.84
C ASP A 590 -29.20 -23.77 -23.00
N GLU A 591 -29.89 -22.74 -23.51
CA GLU A 591 -31.04 -22.07 -22.85
C GLU A 591 -32.19 -23.04 -22.46
N GLU A 592 -32.20 -24.27 -22.99
CA GLU A 592 -33.18 -25.32 -22.67
C GLU A 592 -32.77 -26.20 -21.48
N PHE A 593 -31.56 -26.02 -20.93
CA PHE A 593 -31.06 -26.81 -19.81
C PHE A 593 -31.30 -26.14 -18.47
N PHE A 594 -31.71 -26.95 -17.50
CA PHE A 594 -32.07 -26.46 -16.16
C PHE A 594 -30.91 -25.76 -15.44
N LEU A 595 -29.66 -25.96 -15.88
CA LEU A 595 -28.46 -25.38 -15.27
C LEU A 595 -27.80 -24.27 -16.11
N ASP A 596 -28.55 -23.56 -16.95
CA ASP A 596 -28.09 -22.39 -17.74
C ASP A 596 -27.45 -21.26 -16.89
N TYR A 597 -27.51 -21.36 -15.56
CA TYR A 597 -26.91 -20.44 -14.59
C TYR A 597 -25.80 -21.10 -13.74
N LEU A 598 -25.23 -22.22 -14.18
CA LEU A 598 -23.99 -22.75 -13.60
C LEU A 598 -22.85 -21.83 -14.04
N ASP A 599 -22.03 -21.38 -13.09
CA ASP A 599 -21.05 -20.32 -13.34
C ASP A 599 -19.70 -20.78 -12.78
N LEU A 600 -18.82 -21.30 -13.65
CA LEU A 600 -17.50 -21.82 -13.26
C LEU A 600 -16.51 -20.67 -13.05
N ASN A 601 -16.49 -20.07 -11.86
CA ASN A 601 -15.64 -18.90 -11.59
C ASN A 601 -14.35 -19.17 -10.85
N ASN A 602 -14.26 -20.33 -10.21
CA ASN A 602 -13.17 -20.65 -9.32
C ASN A 602 -12.97 -22.17 -9.22
N HIS A 603 -11.85 -22.55 -8.61
CA HIS A 603 -11.49 -23.94 -8.40
C HIS A 603 -12.51 -24.75 -7.57
N ILE A 604 -13.29 -24.11 -6.69
CA ILE A 604 -14.35 -24.77 -5.91
C ILE A 604 -15.54 -25.11 -6.81
N ASP A 605 -15.93 -24.19 -7.70
CA ASP A 605 -17.00 -24.42 -8.70
C ASP A 605 -16.59 -25.56 -9.65
N ALA A 606 -15.32 -25.59 -10.07
CA ALA A 606 -14.75 -26.68 -10.85
C ALA A 606 -14.79 -28.01 -10.08
N ALA A 607 -14.39 -28.02 -8.80
CA ALA A 607 -14.47 -29.20 -7.95
C ALA A 607 -15.93 -29.71 -7.76
N MET A 608 -16.92 -28.80 -7.72
CA MET A 608 -18.34 -29.16 -7.66
C MET A 608 -18.76 -30.00 -8.86
N VAL A 609 -18.44 -29.56 -10.09
CA VAL A 609 -18.82 -30.32 -11.30
C VAL A 609 -17.99 -31.60 -11.48
N LEU A 610 -16.81 -31.66 -10.88
CA LEU A 610 -15.97 -32.86 -10.84
C LEU A 610 -16.44 -33.88 -9.78
N THR A 611 -17.31 -33.48 -8.86
CA THR A 611 -17.82 -34.33 -7.77
C THR A 611 -18.40 -35.65 -8.31
N PRO A 612 -18.02 -36.81 -7.73
CA PRO A 612 -18.60 -38.08 -8.11
C PRO A 612 -20.13 -38.09 -7.93
N GLY A 613 -20.85 -38.57 -8.94
CA GLY A 613 -22.32 -38.66 -8.90
C GLY A 613 -23.05 -37.57 -9.67
N VAL A 614 -22.35 -36.50 -10.09
CA VAL A 614 -22.94 -35.47 -10.98
C VAL A 614 -23.54 -36.15 -12.23
N PRO A 615 -24.82 -35.88 -12.57
CA PRO A 615 -25.50 -36.54 -13.69
C PRO A 615 -24.77 -36.35 -15.02
N ALA A 616 -24.65 -37.41 -15.81
CA ALA A 616 -23.91 -37.40 -17.07
C ALA A 616 -24.51 -36.46 -18.15
N ASP A 617 -25.81 -36.15 -18.06
CA ASP A 617 -26.50 -35.20 -18.94
C ASP A 617 -26.24 -33.72 -18.60
N THR A 618 -25.50 -33.46 -17.51
CA THR A 618 -24.90 -32.16 -17.19
C THR A 618 -23.86 -31.73 -18.22
N PHE A 619 -23.21 -32.70 -18.86
CA PHE A 619 -22.07 -32.45 -19.72
C PHE A 619 -22.42 -32.64 -21.19
N LEU A 620 -21.95 -31.73 -22.04
CA LEU A 620 -21.95 -31.90 -23.50
C LEU A 620 -20.94 -32.96 -23.93
N LEU A 621 -19.80 -33.00 -23.24
CA LEU A 621 -18.74 -33.95 -23.48
C LEU A 621 -18.11 -34.37 -22.15
N THR A 622 -17.84 -35.67 -22.03
CA THR A 622 -16.96 -36.23 -21.00
C THR A 622 -15.92 -37.10 -21.70
N GLU A 623 -14.63 -36.85 -21.47
CA GLU A 623 -13.54 -37.63 -22.01
C GLU A 623 -12.52 -37.96 -20.93
N THR A 624 -12.17 -39.24 -20.81
CA THR A 624 -11.09 -39.68 -19.92
C THR A 624 -10.01 -40.37 -20.72
N GLY A 625 -8.76 -40.19 -20.32
CA GLY A 625 -7.64 -40.75 -21.07
C GLY A 625 -6.30 -40.58 -20.39
N VAL A 626 -5.25 -40.80 -21.17
CA VAL A 626 -3.86 -40.56 -20.76
C VAL A 626 -3.22 -39.64 -21.80
N VAL A 627 -2.51 -38.62 -21.32
CA VAL A 627 -1.73 -37.70 -22.15
C VAL A 627 -0.26 -37.75 -21.73
N ASP A 628 0.66 -37.75 -22.70
CA ASP A 628 2.09 -37.84 -22.41
C ASP A 628 2.60 -36.56 -21.70
N VAL A 629 2.15 -35.40 -22.16
CA VAL A 629 2.47 -34.06 -21.63
C VAL A 629 1.19 -33.22 -21.56
N VAL A 630 1.04 -32.39 -20.53
CA VAL A 630 -0.06 -31.43 -20.44
C VAL A 630 0.32 -30.19 -21.25
N ASN A 631 -0.21 -30.10 -22.46
CA ASN A 631 -0.02 -28.98 -23.38
C ASN A 631 -1.28 -28.85 -24.25
N TYR A 632 -2.31 -28.22 -23.69
CA TYR A 632 -3.59 -28.01 -24.35
C TYR A 632 -3.78 -26.54 -24.72
N ARG A 633 -4.42 -26.30 -25.87
CA ARG A 633 -4.70 -24.97 -26.40
C ARG A 633 -6.09 -24.89 -27.02
N GLY A 634 -6.61 -23.67 -27.05
CA GLY A 634 -7.84 -23.29 -27.76
C GLY A 634 -7.66 -22.91 -29.21
N THR A 635 -8.68 -22.25 -29.74
CA THR A 635 -8.73 -21.81 -31.14
C THR A 635 -7.82 -20.63 -31.45
N ASP A 636 -7.43 -19.87 -30.43
CA ASP A 636 -6.55 -18.70 -30.54
C ASP A 636 -5.05 -19.02 -30.28
N ASP A 637 -4.67 -20.30 -30.20
CA ASP A 637 -3.30 -20.76 -29.87
C ASP A 637 -2.75 -20.10 -28.59
N ALA A 638 -3.61 -19.92 -27.57
CA ALA A 638 -3.22 -19.43 -26.26
C ALA A 638 -2.30 -20.43 -25.53
N GLY A 639 -1.27 -19.94 -24.86
CA GLY A 639 -0.24 -20.75 -24.19
C GLY A 639 1.16 -20.31 -24.56
N ASN A 640 2.13 -20.75 -23.76
CA ASN A 640 3.53 -20.39 -23.94
C ASN A 640 4.26 -21.48 -24.73
N GLN A 641 3.93 -22.76 -24.53
CA GLN A 641 4.69 -23.86 -25.10
C GLN A 641 4.24 -24.21 -26.54
N PRO A 642 5.19 -24.37 -27.49
CA PRO A 642 4.84 -24.71 -28.86
C PRO A 642 4.24 -26.12 -28.97
N GLY A 643 3.38 -26.31 -29.99
CA GLY A 643 2.89 -27.65 -30.37
C GLY A 643 1.77 -28.20 -29.50
N GLY A 644 0.93 -27.34 -28.93
CA GLY A 644 -0.24 -27.74 -28.14
C GLY A 644 -1.17 -28.74 -28.83
N THR A 645 -2.00 -29.40 -28.06
CA THR A 645 -3.09 -30.25 -28.54
C THR A 645 -4.39 -29.50 -28.32
N GLU A 646 -5.32 -29.57 -29.27
CA GLU A 646 -6.66 -29.03 -29.04
C GLU A 646 -7.31 -29.74 -27.85
N PHE A 647 -8.05 -28.99 -27.02
CA PHE A 647 -8.87 -29.59 -25.98
C PHE A 647 -9.87 -30.61 -26.57
N PRO A 648 -10.26 -31.65 -25.81
CA PRO A 648 -11.28 -32.58 -26.27
C PRO A 648 -12.60 -31.86 -26.61
N GLY A 649 -13.07 -31.95 -27.86
CA GLY A 649 -14.36 -31.39 -28.28
C GLY A 649 -14.27 -30.12 -29.12
N LEU A 650 -15.33 -29.30 -29.08
CA LEU A 650 -15.34 -27.94 -29.66
C LEU A 650 -15.03 -26.95 -28.54
N ASP A 651 -14.50 -25.79 -28.91
CA ASP A 651 -14.32 -24.63 -28.03
C ASP A 651 -15.68 -24.26 -27.40
N ASN A 652 -15.87 -24.67 -26.15
CA ASN A 652 -17.11 -24.48 -25.43
C ASN A 652 -16.77 -23.98 -24.03
N ASP A 653 -17.35 -22.83 -23.73
CA ASP A 653 -17.30 -22.18 -22.43
C ASP A 653 -17.79 -23.15 -21.33
N ASP A 654 -17.31 -22.94 -20.10
CA ASP A 654 -17.58 -23.74 -18.91
C ASP A 654 -17.05 -25.19 -19.01
N SER A 655 -15.74 -25.34 -19.21
CA SER A 655 -15.08 -26.65 -19.24
C SER A 655 -14.10 -26.86 -18.08
N VAL A 656 -13.93 -28.11 -17.66
CA VAL A 656 -12.99 -28.51 -16.59
C VAL A 656 -12.11 -29.67 -17.03
N MET A 657 -10.88 -29.70 -16.55
CA MET A 657 -9.96 -30.82 -16.72
C MET A 657 -9.22 -31.10 -15.43
N VAL A 658 -9.26 -32.35 -14.97
CA VAL A 658 -8.36 -32.81 -13.91
C VAL A 658 -7.27 -33.66 -14.53
N VAL A 659 -6.02 -33.33 -14.27
CA VAL A 659 -4.87 -34.20 -14.59
C VAL A 659 -4.27 -34.75 -13.29
N THR A 660 -4.00 -36.05 -13.27
CA THR A 660 -3.39 -36.74 -12.12
C THR A 660 -2.27 -37.66 -12.55
N GLY A 661 -1.31 -37.88 -11.66
CA GLY A 661 -0.28 -38.89 -11.82
C GLY A 661 0.68 -38.93 -10.64
N PHE A 662 1.77 -39.67 -10.78
CA PHE A 662 2.82 -39.80 -9.78
C PHE A 662 4.08 -39.12 -10.28
N ALA A 663 4.36 -37.92 -9.76
CA ALA A 663 5.54 -37.14 -10.11
C ALA A 663 6.77 -37.69 -9.40
N GLU A 664 7.80 -38.03 -10.18
CA GLU A 664 9.10 -38.48 -9.73
C GLU A 664 10.04 -37.29 -9.58
N PHE A 665 10.53 -37.09 -8.36
CA PHE A 665 11.57 -36.14 -8.02
C PHE A 665 12.83 -36.92 -7.66
N THR A 666 13.87 -36.75 -8.47
CA THR A 666 15.07 -37.60 -8.40
C THR A 666 16.05 -37.21 -7.30
N GLU A 667 16.02 -35.95 -6.85
CA GLU A 667 16.95 -35.39 -5.87
C GLU A 667 16.19 -34.53 -4.84
N PRO A 668 16.74 -34.32 -3.63
CA PRO A 668 16.17 -33.36 -2.70
C PRO A 668 16.40 -31.93 -3.19
N GLY A 669 15.46 -31.03 -2.92
CA GLY A 669 15.59 -29.61 -3.23
C GLY A 669 14.27 -28.97 -3.64
N LEU A 670 14.35 -27.69 -3.96
CA LEU A 670 13.23 -26.92 -4.47
C LEU A 670 13.07 -27.19 -5.97
N TYR A 671 11.89 -27.66 -6.37
CA TYR A 671 11.50 -27.83 -7.77
C TYR A 671 10.56 -26.72 -8.18
N ALA A 672 10.82 -26.14 -9.36
CA ALA A 672 9.96 -25.15 -9.98
C ALA A 672 9.20 -25.75 -11.14
N MET A 673 7.90 -25.88 -10.97
CA MET A 673 6.96 -26.14 -12.04
C MET A 673 6.14 -24.88 -12.29
N PHE A 674 5.52 -24.79 -13.46
CA PHE A 674 4.63 -23.68 -13.81
C PHE A 674 3.40 -24.24 -14.51
N VAL A 675 2.25 -23.71 -14.14
CA VAL A 675 1.01 -23.95 -14.87
C VAL A 675 0.70 -22.70 -15.69
N ASN A 676 0.70 -22.84 -17.01
CA ASN A 676 0.08 -21.85 -17.87
C ASN A 676 -1.38 -22.23 -18.01
N SER A 677 -2.30 -21.29 -17.79
CA SER A 677 -3.72 -21.56 -18.00
C SER A 677 -4.50 -20.35 -18.42
N ASP A 678 -5.59 -20.61 -19.11
CA ASP A 678 -6.70 -19.69 -19.38
C ASP A 678 -7.96 -20.56 -19.29
N ASP A 679 -8.79 -20.47 -18.25
CA ASP A 679 -8.75 -19.53 -17.13
C ASP A 679 -7.86 -20.01 -15.98
N GLY A 680 -8.47 -20.54 -14.91
CA GLY A 680 -7.85 -20.77 -13.61
C GLY A 680 -7.57 -22.24 -13.32
N PHE A 681 -6.91 -22.49 -12.19
CA PHE A 681 -6.63 -23.84 -11.74
C PHE A 681 -6.39 -23.95 -10.23
N GLU A 682 -6.31 -25.19 -9.76
CA GLU A 682 -5.81 -25.58 -8.45
C GLU A 682 -4.78 -26.70 -8.62
N ALA A 683 -3.59 -26.57 -8.00
CA ALA A 683 -2.54 -27.57 -8.04
C ALA A 683 -2.23 -28.12 -6.63
N GLY A 684 -2.02 -29.43 -6.54
CA GLY A 684 -1.72 -30.14 -5.29
C GLY A 684 -0.64 -31.21 -5.44
N ILE A 685 0.12 -31.41 -4.37
CA ILE A 685 1.08 -32.51 -4.20
C ILE A 685 0.66 -33.33 -2.98
N GLY A 686 0.41 -34.62 -3.18
CA GLY A 686 -0.21 -35.44 -2.17
C GLY A 686 -1.59 -34.88 -1.78
N SER A 687 -1.87 -34.79 -0.49
CA SER A 687 -3.07 -34.15 0.06
C SER A 687 -2.94 -32.63 0.24
N GLN A 688 -1.77 -32.05 -0.03
CA GLN A 688 -1.47 -30.63 0.20
C GLN A 688 -1.80 -29.79 -1.03
N GLN A 689 -2.57 -28.71 -0.85
CA GLN A 689 -2.74 -27.67 -1.87
C GLN A 689 -1.45 -26.86 -1.98
N ILE A 690 -0.92 -26.73 -3.20
CA ILE A 690 0.25 -25.90 -3.49
C ILE A 690 -0.19 -24.46 -3.75
N ILE A 691 -1.10 -24.28 -4.71
CA ILE A 691 -1.56 -22.96 -5.13
C ILE A 691 -2.89 -23.05 -5.88
N THR A 692 -3.60 -21.92 -5.92
CA THR A 692 -4.77 -21.70 -6.78
C THR A 692 -4.58 -20.44 -7.62
N ALA A 693 -5.17 -20.43 -8.81
CA ALA A 693 -5.29 -19.26 -9.66
C ALA A 693 -6.77 -19.07 -10.05
N GLY A 694 -7.28 -17.85 -9.85
CA GLY A 694 -8.62 -17.43 -10.27
C GLY A 694 -8.74 -17.27 -11.78
N ASN A 695 -9.86 -16.71 -12.25
CA ASN A 695 -10.04 -16.33 -13.65
C ASN A 695 -8.95 -15.36 -14.11
N LYS A 696 -8.30 -15.68 -15.22
CA LYS A 696 -7.17 -14.93 -15.78
C LYS A 696 -6.94 -15.40 -17.22
N GLY A 697 -6.39 -14.50 -18.04
CA GLY A 697 -5.90 -14.91 -19.36
C GLY A 697 -4.68 -15.84 -19.27
N ALA A 698 -4.29 -16.39 -20.42
CA ALA A 698 -3.12 -17.26 -20.57
C ALA A 698 -1.86 -16.67 -19.93
N SER A 699 -1.43 -17.26 -18.81
CA SER A 699 -0.25 -16.80 -18.07
C SER A 699 0.36 -17.92 -17.24
N ASP A 700 1.68 -17.89 -17.03
CA ASP A 700 2.37 -18.83 -16.14
C ASP A 700 2.11 -18.51 -14.67
N VAL A 701 1.92 -19.55 -13.87
CA VAL A 701 1.78 -19.48 -12.41
C VAL A 701 2.82 -20.42 -11.79
N PRO A 702 3.73 -19.92 -10.92
CA PRO A 702 4.72 -20.77 -10.27
C PRO A 702 4.06 -21.78 -9.31
N VAL A 703 4.43 -23.04 -9.49
CA VAL A 703 4.08 -24.18 -8.64
C VAL A 703 5.39 -24.71 -8.05
N PHE A 704 5.87 -24.08 -6.98
CA PHE A 704 7.09 -24.51 -6.29
C PHE A 704 6.79 -25.60 -5.27
N VAL A 705 7.60 -26.66 -5.28
CA VAL A 705 7.52 -27.75 -4.29
C VAL A 705 8.92 -28.05 -3.77
N ASN A 706 9.08 -27.99 -2.45
CA ASN A 706 10.30 -28.44 -1.80
C ASN A 706 10.23 -29.94 -1.49
N ILE A 707 11.19 -30.69 -2.01
CA ILE A 707 11.30 -32.14 -1.85
C ILE A 707 12.44 -32.44 -0.88
N THR A 708 12.12 -32.97 0.29
CA THR A 708 13.15 -33.38 1.27
C THR A 708 13.59 -34.83 1.09
N GLU A 709 12.72 -35.68 0.54
CA GLU A 709 13.00 -37.09 0.25
C GLU A 709 12.67 -37.41 -1.21
N PRO A 710 13.65 -37.81 -2.05
CA PRO A 710 13.40 -38.20 -3.44
C PRO A 710 12.43 -39.37 -3.57
N GLY A 711 11.63 -39.38 -4.64
CA GLY A 711 10.70 -40.45 -4.95
C GLY A 711 9.49 -39.99 -5.73
N LEU A 712 8.45 -40.84 -5.71
CA LEU A 712 7.19 -40.64 -6.42
C LEU A 712 6.14 -40.08 -5.46
N TYR A 713 5.52 -38.96 -5.85
CA TYR A 713 4.47 -38.29 -5.09
C TYR A 713 3.22 -38.09 -5.96
N PRO A 714 2.01 -38.24 -5.39
CA PRO A 714 0.77 -37.92 -6.11
C PRO A 714 0.76 -36.45 -6.53
N LEU A 715 0.51 -36.15 -7.80
CA LEU A 715 0.38 -34.81 -8.35
C LEU A 715 -1.00 -34.67 -8.98
N GLN A 716 -1.70 -33.60 -8.67
CA GLN A 716 -3.01 -33.27 -9.25
C GLN A 716 -3.05 -31.80 -9.65
N VAL A 717 -3.61 -31.51 -10.82
CA VAL A 717 -3.96 -30.15 -11.24
C VAL A 717 -5.38 -30.15 -11.80
N ASN A 718 -6.24 -29.31 -11.22
CA ASN A 718 -7.62 -29.10 -11.60
C ASN A 718 -7.70 -27.77 -12.36
N TRP A 719 -7.85 -27.82 -13.68
CA TRP A 719 -8.05 -26.66 -14.54
C TRP A 719 -9.53 -26.43 -14.81
N TYR A 720 -9.92 -25.16 -14.97
CA TYR A 720 -11.25 -24.77 -15.42
C TYR A 720 -11.18 -23.56 -16.34
N GLU A 721 -12.19 -23.47 -17.20
CA GLU A 721 -12.43 -22.39 -18.14
C GLU A 721 -13.86 -21.89 -17.95
N ARG A 722 -14.05 -20.59 -18.13
CA ARG A 722 -15.32 -19.91 -17.97
C ARG A 722 -15.80 -19.28 -19.27
N ASN A 723 -14.95 -18.49 -19.93
CA ASN A 723 -15.31 -17.92 -21.23
C ASN A 723 -14.08 -17.64 -22.09
N SER A 724 -14.24 -17.84 -23.40
CA SER A 724 -13.41 -17.28 -24.46
C SER A 724 -11.89 -17.40 -24.25
N GLY A 725 -11.29 -18.30 -25.01
CA GLY A 725 -9.85 -18.53 -24.94
C GLY A 725 -9.57 -19.61 -23.90
N ASN A 726 -8.68 -20.52 -24.22
CA ASN A 726 -8.27 -21.54 -23.28
C ASN A 726 -6.85 -22.02 -23.55
N SER A 727 -6.13 -22.25 -22.45
CA SER A 727 -4.82 -22.90 -22.46
C SER A 727 -4.70 -23.72 -21.18
N PHE A 728 -3.95 -24.82 -21.26
CA PHE A 728 -3.54 -25.56 -20.07
C PHE A 728 -2.22 -26.29 -20.32
N GLU A 729 -1.16 -25.79 -19.71
CA GLU A 729 0.20 -26.32 -19.84
C GLU A 729 0.80 -26.58 -18.46
N LEU A 730 1.53 -27.68 -18.32
CA LEU A 730 2.35 -27.95 -17.14
C LEU A 730 3.81 -28.08 -17.53
N THR A 731 4.63 -27.14 -17.08
CA THR A 731 6.06 -27.10 -17.36
C THR A 731 6.89 -27.24 -16.09
N GLN A 732 8.13 -27.67 -16.26
CA GLN A 732 9.20 -27.57 -15.28
C GLN A 732 10.17 -26.49 -15.75
N TRP A 733 10.66 -25.66 -14.84
CA TRP A 733 11.83 -24.82 -15.11
C TRP A 733 13.12 -25.58 -14.82
N ILE A 734 13.96 -25.65 -15.84
CA ILE A 734 15.31 -26.21 -15.77
C ILE A 734 16.33 -25.12 -16.13
N PRO A 735 17.66 -25.34 -16.00
CA PRO A 735 18.65 -24.30 -16.30
C PRO A 735 18.60 -23.75 -17.74
N THR A 736 18.01 -24.49 -18.69
CA THR A 736 17.77 -24.02 -20.07
C THR A 736 16.39 -23.37 -20.26
N GLY A 737 15.65 -23.14 -19.17
CA GLY A 737 14.34 -22.51 -19.05
C GLY A 737 13.17 -23.50 -18.97
N ALA A 738 11.95 -23.01 -19.19
CA ALA A 738 10.73 -23.81 -19.10
C ALA A 738 10.68 -24.92 -20.16
N THR A 739 10.25 -26.12 -19.75
CA THR A 739 10.01 -27.26 -20.63
C THR A 739 8.83 -28.06 -20.12
N LEU A 740 8.01 -28.64 -21.01
CA LEU A 740 6.87 -29.46 -20.61
C LEU A 740 7.29 -30.61 -19.71
N VAL A 741 6.57 -30.83 -18.60
CA VAL A 741 6.76 -32.02 -17.76
C VAL A 741 6.56 -33.26 -18.63
N ASN A 742 7.35 -34.32 -18.40
CA ASN A 742 7.49 -35.51 -19.25
C ASN A 742 8.16 -35.35 -20.62
N SER A 743 8.50 -34.14 -21.06
CA SER A 743 9.35 -33.97 -22.26
C SER A 743 10.73 -34.62 -22.09
N ALA A 744 11.49 -34.77 -23.17
CA ALA A 744 12.83 -35.35 -23.12
C ALA A 744 13.78 -34.58 -22.17
N GLU A 745 13.66 -33.26 -22.11
CA GLU A 745 14.52 -32.36 -21.35
C GLU A 745 14.09 -32.21 -19.88
N SER A 746 12.80 -32.41 -19.56
CA SER A 746 12.28 -32.36 -18.19
C SER A 746 12.96 -33.39 -17.28
N THR A 747 13.36 -33.00 -16.07
CA THR A 747 13.87 -33.93 -15.06
C THR A 747 12.76 -34.50 -14.19
N VAL A 748 11.66 -33.77 -14.01
CA VAL A 748 10.43 -34.29 -13.40
C VAL A 748 9.70 -35.15 -14.41
N LYS A 749 9.38 -36.39 -14.01
CA LYS A 749 8.59 -37.34 -14.81
C LYS A 749 7.32 -37.70 -14.06
N VAL A 750 6.20 -37.79 -14.76
CA VAL A 750 4.90 -38.18 -14.21
C VAL A 750 4.46 -39.49 -14.84
N TYR A 751 4.00 -40.39 -13.98
CA TYR A 751 3.58 -41.73 -14.31
C TYR A 751 2.11 -41.93 -13.95
N THR A 752 1.39 -42.74 -14.73
CA THR A 752 -0.01 -43.08 -14.40
C THR A 752 -0.12 -44.18 -13.35
N ASP A 753 0.98 -44.86 -13.01
CA ASP A 753 1.02 -45.94 -12.02
C ASP A 753 2.34 -45.94 -11.21
N ALA A 754 2.25 -46.34 -9.93
CA ALA A 754 3.34 -46.41 -8.97
C ALA A 754 3.09 -47.52 -7.92
N PRO A 755 4.12 -48.07 -7.24
CA PRO A 755 3.96 -49.19 -6.32
C PRO A 755 2.92 -48.99 -5.20
N GLY A 756 2.79 -47.76 -4.69
CA GLY A 756 1.86 -47.35 -3.63
C GLY A 756 0.61 -46.63 -4.12
N ALA A 757 0.28 -46.70 -5.42
CA ALA A 757 -0.85 -45.99 -6.01
C ALA A 757 -2.20 -46.26 -5.30
N ASP A 758 -2.44 -47.48 -4.83
CA ASP A 758 -3.66 -47.86 -4.10
C ASP A 758 -3.86 -47.10 -2.77
N SER A 759 -2.78 -46.54 -2.21
CA SER A 759 -2.78 -45.76 -0.97
C SER A 759 -2.48 -44.27 -1.19
N ALA A 760 -2.39 -43.83 -2.44
CA ALA A 760 -2.10 -42.44 -2.77
C ALA A 760 -3.20 -41.51 -2.25
N ALA A 761 -2.80 -40.49 -1.48
CA ALA A 761 -3.66 -39.37 -1.15
C ALA A 761 -3.42 -38.29 -2.19
N PHE A 762 -4.42 -38.00 -3.02
CA PHE A 762 -4.42 -36.84 -3.89
C PHE A 762 -5.11 -35.67 -3.18
N LEU A 763 -5.07 -34.49 -3.83
CA LEU A 763 -5.68 -33.29 -3.31
C LEU A 763 -7.17 -33.55 -3.03
N PRO A 764 -7.66 -33.32 -1.80
CA PRO A 764 -9.08 -33.45 -1.49
C PRO A 764 -9.91 -32.49 -2.34
N SER A 765 -11.14 -32.88 -2.66
CA SER A 765 -12.08 -31.97 -3.37
C SER A 765 -12.26 -30.68 -2.57
N ALA A 766 -11.99 -29.53 -3.19
CA ALA A 766 -12.25 -28.22 -2.61
C ALA A 766 -13.75 -27.97 -2.37
N TYR A 767 -14.62 -28.62 -3.16
CA TYR A 767 -16.06 -28.61 -2.94
C TYR A 767 -16.43 -29.56 -1.79
N GLN A 768 -16.69 -28.98 -0.61
CA GLN A 768 -17.17 -29.67 0.59
C GLN A 768 -18.37 -28.90 1.15
N LEU A 769 -19.51 -29.58 1.32
CA LEU A 769 -20.69 -29.00 1.92
C LEU A 769 -20.85 -29.41 3.39
N GLU A 770 -21.13 -28.44 4.23
CA GLU A 770 -21.54 -28.67 5.63
C GLU A 770 -22.96 -29.22 5.68
N ARG A 771 -23.07 -30.53 5.94
CA ARG A 771 -24.35 -31.18 6.20
C ARG A 771 -24.53 -31.38 7.70
N VAL A 772 -25.68 -30.95 8.24
CA VAL A 772 -25.97 -31.03 9.69
C VAL A 772 -26.86 -32.21 10.07
N SER A 773 -27.63 -32.77 9.13
CA SER A 773 -28.46 -33.96 9.38
C SER A 773 -28.96 -34.64 8.10
N GLY A 774 -29.64 -35.78 8.25
CA GLY A 774 -30.35 -36.46 7.16
C GLY A 774 -31.74 -35.89 6.88
N VAL A 775 -32.37 -36.40 5.82
CA VAL A 775 -33.75 -36.09 5.40
C VAL A 775 -34.76 -36.41 6.52
N GLY A 776 -35.78 -35.57 6.69
CA GLY A 776 -36.87 -35.72 7.66
C GLY A 776 -36.56 -35.17 9.06
N SER A 777 -35.40 -34.54 9.24
CA SER A 777 -34.93 -33.97 10.51
C SER A 777 -35.46 -32.56 10.80
N CYS A 778 -36.17 -31.95 9.85
CA CYS A 778 -36.54 -30.54 9.90
C CYS A 778 -37.62 -30.24 10.95
N VAL A 779 -37.36 -29.29 11.87
CA VAL A 779 -38.28 -28.88 12.94
C VAL A 779 -38.38 -27.35 13.02
N ASP A 780 -39.57 -26.84 13.33
CA ASP A 780 -39.84 -25.40 13.41
C ASP A 780 -39.54 -24.66 12.10
N SER A 781 -40.52 -24.65 11.19
CA SER A 781 -40.38 -24.08 9.85
C SER A 781 -40.22 -22.55 9.86
N GLY A 782 -39.29 -22.04 9.05
CA GLY A 782 -39.03 -20.62 8.83
C GLY A 782 -37.54 -20.26 8.79
N PHE A 783 -37.27 -18.97 8.63
CA PHE A 783 -35.96 -18.32 8.67
C PHE A 783 -35.83 -17.46 9.91
N ASN A 784 -34.65 -17.47 10.53
CA ASN A 784 -34.27 -16.47 11.51
C ASN A 784 -33.72 -15.26 10.74
N VAL A 785 -34.40 -14.13 10.83
CA VAL A 785 -34.04 -12.91 10.09
C VAL A 785 -33.59 -11.85 11.08
N ARG A 786 -32.33 -11.45 10.95
CA ARG A 786 -31.72 -10.32 11.65
C ARG A 786 -31.67 -9.14 10.69
N PHE A 787 -32.22 -8.01 11.11
CA PHE A 787 -32.20 -6.74 10.38
C PHE A 787 -31.30 -5.78 11.13
N VAL A 788 -30.39 -5.10 10.43
CA VAL A 788 -29.48 -4.10 10.99
C VAL A 788 -29.46 -2.84 10.13
N LYS A 789 -29.32 -1.67 10.75
CA LYS A 789 -29.22 -0.37 10.06
C LYS A 789 -28.00 0.40 10.53
N ASN A 790 -27.34 1.10 9.60
CA ASN A 790 -26.27 2.04 9.89
C ASN A 790 -26.51 3.32 9.10
N PHE A 791 -26.79 4.44 9.77
CA PHE A 791 -27.11 5.71 9.12
C PHE A 791 -25.94 6.38 8.39
N SER A 792 -24.74 5.81 8.49
CA SER A 792 -23.54 6.27 7.77
C SER A 792 -23.41 5.64 6.38
N GLY A 793 -24.25 4.67 6.03
CA GLY A 793 -24.33 4.07 4.70
C GLY A 793 -23.88 2.61 4.64
N VAL A 794 -24.44 1.84 3.70
CA VAL A 794 -23.96 0.51 3.30
C VAL A 794 -24.00 0.45 1.78
N GLY A 795 -22.84 0.30 1.13
CA GLY A 795 -22.72 0.49 -0.33
C GLY A 795 -22.33 -0.75 -1.14
N ASN A 796 -22.01 -1.87 -0.50
CA ASN A 796 -21.71 -3.15 -1.15
C ASN A 796 -21.87 -4.33 -0.19
N LEU A 797 -21.78 -5.55 -0.74
CA LEU A 797 -21.93 -6.79 0.02
C LEU A 797 -20.89 -6.96 1.15
N ASP A 798 -19.65 -6.50 0.97
CA ASP A 798 -18.61 -6.63 2.00
C ASP A 798 -18.86 -5.71 3.19
N GLN A 799 -19.28 -4.48 2.94
CA GLN A 799 -19.73 -3.56 3.98
C GLN A 799 -20.96 -4.10 4.71
N ALA A 800 -21.89 -4.73 3.99
CA ALA A 800 -23.03 -5.40 4.60
C ALA A 800 -22.61 -6.55 5.51
N LYS A 801 -21.64 -7.39 5.08
CA LYS A 801 -21.07 -8.47 5.89
C LYS A 801 -20.40 -7.93 7.16
N GLN A 802 -19.62 -6.85 7.05
CA GLN A 802 -18.98 -6.19 8.21
C GLN A 802 -20.03 -5.65 9.18
N LEU A 803 -21.09 -5.00 8.68
CA LEU A 803 -22.18 -4.50 9.51
C LEU A 803 -22.92 -5.66 10.23
N LEU A 804 -23.20 -6.75 9.52
CA LEU A 804 -23.83 -7.94 10.08
C LEU A 804 -22.93 -8.66 11.10
N ALA A 805 -21.61 -8.65 10.89
CA ALA A 805 -20.63 -9.15 11.85
C ALA A 805 -20.51 -8.28 13.11
N GLY A 806 -20.98 -7.01 13.05
CA GLY A 806 -20.88 -6.04 14.14
C GLY A 806 -19.54 -5.32 14.20
N ASP A 807 -18.81 -5.28 13.08
CA ASP A 807 -17.54 -4.55 12.95
C ASP A 807 -17.79 -3.03 12.89
N TRP A 808 -19.01 -2.62 12.56
CA TRP A 808 -19.47 -1.24 12.48
C TRP A 808 -20.50 -0.92 13.57
N GLU A 809 -20.74 0.37 13.80
CA GLU A 809 -21.84 0.80 14.67
C GLU A 809 -23.18 0.32 14.10
N ILE A 810 -24.03 -0.24 14.96
CA ILE A 810 -25.38 -0.67 14.60
C ILE A 810 -26.36 0.31 15.27
N ASP A 811 -26.97 1.18 14.45
CA ASP A 811 -27.94 2.18 14.92
C ASP A 811 -29.27 1.55 15.32
N TYR A 812 -29.66 0.51 14.60
CA TYR A 812 -30.89 -0.21 14.83
C TYR A 812 -30.74 -1.69 14.50
N GLU A 813 -31.34 -2.53 15.33
CA GLU A 813 -31.33 -3.98 15.17
C GLU A 813 -32.71 -4.55 15.52
N ASP A 814 -33.17 -5.51 14.72
CA ASP A 814 -34.34 -6.33 15.00
C ASP A 814 -34.06 -7.79 14.64
N VAL A 815 -34.70 -8.71 15.36
CA VAL A 815 -34.64 -10.15 15.07
C VAL A 815 -36.05 -10.69 15.01
N SER A 816 -36.38 -11.37 13.93
CA SER A 816 -37.71 -11.89 13.67
C SER A 816 -37.64 -13.29 13.05
N ILE A 817 -38.75 -14.03 13.12
CA ILE A 817 -38.90 -15.30 12.41
C ILE A 817 -39.83 -15.07 11.23
N GLN A 818 -39.38 -15.45 10.04
CA GLN A 818 -40.09 -15.21 8.79
C GLN A 818 -40.38 -16.55 8.12
N SER A 819 -41.61 -16.76 7.65
CA SER A 819 -41.96 -18.02 7.00
C SER A 819 -41.29 -18.17 5.64
N VAL A 820 -41.13 -17.07 4.91
CA VAL A 820 -40.49 -16.98 3.58
C VAL A 820 -39.76 -15.63 3.50
N ILE A 821 -38.82 -15.49 2.56
CA ILE A 821 -38.19 -14.20 2.25
C ILE A 821 -38.82 -13.65 0.99
N ASP A 822 -39.63 -12.61 1.15
CA ASP A 822 -40.46 -11.97 0.12
C ASP A 822 -40.76 -10.53 0.57
N PHE A 823 -39.71 -9.73 0.74
CA PHE A 823 -39.79 -8.38 1.31
C PHE A 823 -39.84 -7.31 0.22
N PHE A 824 -40.62 -6.27 0.50
CA PHE A 824 -40.75 -5.10 -0.36
C PHE A 824 -40.94 -3.83 0.48
N SER A 825 -40.20 -2.77 0.15
CA SER A 825 -40.43 -1.42 0.68
C SER A 825 -40.95 -0.47 -0.39
N THR A 826 -40.13 -0.10 -1.36
CA THR A 826 -40.43 0.87 -2.44
C THR A 826 -39.74 0.49 -3.74
N GLY A 827 -40.05 1.17 -4.85
CA GLY A 827 -39.39 0.95 -6.14
C GLY A 827 -40.07 -0.13 -6.98
N GLY A 828 -39.26 -0.96 -7.66
CA GLY A 828 -39.77 -2.12 -8.40
C GLY A 828 -40.28 -3.21 -7.45
N GLN A 829 -41.17 -4.07 -7.92
CA GLN A 829 -41.52 -5.30 -7.19
C GLN A 829 -40.85 -6.49 -7.87
N GLY A 830 -40.49 -7.49 -7.07
CA GLY A 830 -39.93 -8.74 -7.55
C GLY A 830 -40.98 -9.65 -8.20
N ASN A 831 -40.73 -10.95 -8.17
CA ASN A 831 -41.56 -11.97 -8.81
C ASN A 831 -42.87 -12.25 -8.05
N PHE A 832 -42.91 -11.98 -6.75
CA PHE A 832 -44.02 -12.31 -5.87
C PHE A 832 -44.58 -11.02 -5.27
N GLU A 833 -45.72 -10.53 -5.80
CA GLU A 833 -46.35 -9.30 -5.31
C GLU A 833 -47.10 -9.54 -3.97
N SER A 834 -46.34 -9.78 -2.90
CA SER A 834 -46.87 -10.07 -1.56
C SER A 834 -47.17 -8.80 -0.75
N GLY A 835 -46.41 -7.73 -1.00
CA GLY A 835 -46.46 -6.47 -0.23
C GLY A 835 -46.07 -6.65 1.24
N VAL A 836 -45.24 -7.66 1.56
CA VAL A 836 -44.73 -7.86 2.91
C VAL A 836 -43.57 -6.89 3.14
N PRO A 837 -43.64 -5.99 4.14
CA PRO A 837 -42.52 -5.09 4.43
C PRO A 837 -41.33 -5.87 4.98
N PHE A 838 -40.12 -5.33 4.77
CA PHE A 838 -38.97 -5.71 5.56
C PHE A 838 -39.28 -5.60 7.06
N PRO A 839 -38.62 -6.39 7.93
CA PRO A 839 -38.79 -6.25 9.37
C PRO A 839 -38.65 -4.80 9.80
N THR A 840 -39.67 -4.29 10.51
CA THR A 840 -39.72 -2.93 11.10
C THR A 840 -39.90 -1.77 10.13
N LEU A 841 -39.81 -2.00 8.81
CA LEU A 841 -40.06 -0.98 7.80
C LEU A 841 -41.54 -0.91 7.40
N ALA A 842 -41.89 0.14 6.65
CA ALA A 842 -43.23 0.33 6.09
C ALA A 842 -43.17 0.31 4.56
N VAL A 843 -44.14 -0.34 3.94
CA VAL A 843 -44.32 -0.30 2.48
C VAL A 843 -44.59 1.13 2.03
N ASP A 844 -44.10 1.47 0.84
CA ASP A 844 -44.16 2.79 0.22
C ASP A 844 -43.39 3.88 0.99
N VAL A 845 -42.44 3.49 1.85
CA VAL A 845 -41.46 4.38 2.50
C VAL A 845 -40.05 4.03 2.03
N ASP A 846 -39.37 5.05 1.49
CA ASP A 846 -37.99 4.96 1.04
C ASP A 846 -37.08 5.03 2.27
N ASP A 847 -36.49 3.89 2.61
CA ASP A 847 -35.61 3.64 3.74
C ASP A 847 -34.35 2.99 3.19
N ASN A 848 -33.19 3.53 3.53
CA ASN A 848 -31.88 3.10 2.99
C ASN A 848 -30.93 2.68 4.10
N ASP A 849 -29.73 2.28 3.72
CA ASP A 849 -28.57 2.02 4.59
C ASP A 849 -28.79 0.91 5.62
N PHE A 850 -29.32 -0.22 5.16
CA PHE A 850 -29.61 -1.37 6.00
C PHE A 850 -29.19 -2.68 5.37
N ALA A 851 -29.06 -3.71 6.20
CA ALA A 851 -28.77 -5.07 5.78
C ALA A 851 -29.65 -6.08 6.52
N ILE A 852 -29.86 -7.24 5.91
CA ILE A 852 -30.49 -8.39 6.57
C ILE A 852 -29.59 -9.62 6.47
N GLU A 853 -29.67 -10.46 7.49
CA GLU A 853 -29.17 -11.82 7.48
C GLU A 853 -30.32 -12.78 7.78
N ALA A 854 -30.61 -13.67 6.84
CA ALA A 854 -31.60 -14.73 6.97
C ALA A 854 -30.90 -16.09 7.06
N THR A 855 -31.08 -16.78 8.18
CA THR A 855 -30.43 -18.07 8.48
C THR A 855 -31.44 -19.18 8.77
N GLY A 856 -31.01 -20.42 8.53
CA GLY A 856 -31.77 -21.62 8.87
C GLY A 856 -31.07 -22.89 8.36
N PHE A 857 -31.82 -23.98 8.32
CA PHE A 857 -31.39 -25.25 7.73
C PHE A 857 -32.36 -25.64 6.61
N ILE A 858 -31.86 -25.74 5.39
CA ILE A 858 -32.62 -26.12 4.21
C ILE A 858 -32.52 -27.62 3.95
N GLU A 859 -33.65 -28.27 3.70
CA GLU A 859 -33.73 -29.68 3.34
C GLU A 859 -33.65 -29.87 1.83
N LEU A 860 -32.60 -30.55 1.37
CA LEU A 860 -32.32 -30.77 -0.04
C LEU A 860 -32.13 -32.26 -0.34
N SER A 861 -32.64 -32.69 -1.49
CA SER A 861 -32.37 -34.02 -2.03
C SER A 861 -30.96 -34.07 -2.66
N GLU A 862 -30.42 -35.27 -2.85
CA GLU A 862 -29.26 -35.47 -3.73
C GLU A 862 -29.59 -34.96 -5.15
N GLY A 863 -28.63 -34.34 -5.82
CA GLY A 863 -28.76 -33.80 -7.17
C GLY A 863 -28.62 -32.28 -7.24
N TRP A 864 -28.89 -31.73 -8.43
CA TRP A 864 -28.84 -30.30 -8.69
C TRP A 864 -30.04 -29.56 -8.11
N HIS A 865 -29.78 -28.41 -7.50
CA HIS A 865 -30.77 -27.46 -7.01
C HIS A 865 -30.44 -26.07 -7.53
N GLN A 866 -31.48 -25.31 -7.88
CA GLN A 866 -31.31 -23.96 -8.41
C GLN A 866 -32.12 -22.95 -7.61
N PHE A 867 -31.45 -21.87 -7.24
CA PHE A 867 -32.00 -20.80 -6.44
C PHE A 867 -31.86 -19.48 -7.18
N GLY A 868 -32.69 -18.52 -6.83
CA GLY A 868 -32.51 -17.16 -7.27
C GLY A 868 -32.89 -16.18 -6.19
N VAL A 869 -32.24 -15.02 -6.23
CA VAL A 869 -32.58 -13.88 -5.40
C VAL A 869 -33.00 -12.74 -6.31
N ASN A 870 -34.18 -12.20 -6.06
CA ASN A 870 -34.57 -10.92 -6.63
C ASN A 870 -34.27 -9.86 -5.58
N SER A 871 -33.46 -8.86 -5.91
CA SER A 871 -33.03 -7.84 -4.95
C SER A 871 -32.93 -6.45 -5.55
N ASP A 872 -33.03 -5.45 -4.70
CA ASP A 872 -32.61 -4.06 -4.89
C ASP A 872 -32.18 -3.62 -3.49
N ASP A 873 -30.91 -3.52 -3.13
CA ASP A 873 -29.68 -3.63 -3.93
C ASP A 873 -29.11 -5.08 -4.09
N GLY A 874 -28.06 -5.43 -3.34
CA GLY A 874 -27.20 -6.61 -3.54
C GLY A 874 -27.36 -7.69 -2.46
N PHE A 875 -26.75 -8.86 -2.69
CA PHE A 875 -26.91 -10.02 -1.80
C PHE A 875 -25.79 -11.06 -1.91
N GLY A 876 -25.70 -11.96 -0.93
CA GLY A 876 -24.96 -13.22 -1.00
C GLY A 876 -25.77 -14.39 -0.44
N LEU A 877 -25.85 -15.49 -1.19
CA LEU A 877 -26.56 -16.72 -0.83
C LEU A 877 -25.56 -17.88 -0.69
N TYR A 878 -25.60 -18.55 0.46
CA TYR A 878 -24.75 -19.68 0.79
C TYR A 878 -25.58 -20.85 1.31
N ILE A 879 -25.20 -22.07 0.91
CA ILE A 879 -25.80 -23.33 1.37
C ILE A 879 -24.67 -24.30 1.71
N GLY A 880 -24.68 -24.88 2.91
CA GLY A 880 -23.62 -25.81 3.34
C GLY A 880 -22.25 -25.14 3.43
N GLY A 881 -22.20 -23.82 3.68
CA GLY A 881 -20.96 -23.04 3.65
C GLY A 881 -20.46 -22.69 2.24
N TYR A 882 -21.06 -23.25 1.19
CA TYR A 882 -20.70 -22.96 -0.19
C TYR A 882 -21.52 -21.80 -0.76
N ARG A 883 -20.87 -20.92 -1.53
CA ARG A 883 -21.51 -19.81 -2.22
C ARG A 883 -22.33 -20.32 -3.41
N VAL A 884 -23.65 -20.14 -3.35
CA VAL A 884 -24.56 -20.44 -4.47
C VAL A 884 -24.57 -19.28 -5.47
N ARG A 885 -24.71 -18.03 -4.97
CA ARG A 885 -24.72 -16.83 -5.82
C ARG A 885 -24.47 -15.57 -4.99
N GLU A 886 -23.82 -14.58 -5.58
CA GLU A 886 -23.65 -13.24 -5.02
C GLU A 886 -23.92 -12.16 -6.08
N TYR A 887 -24.24 -10.96 -5.60
CA TYR A 887 -24.18 -9.73 -6.35
C TYR A 887 -23.60 -8.64 -5.43
N PHE A 888 -22.35 -8.25 -5.71
CA PHE A 888 -21.53 -7.41 -4.82
C PHE A 888 -21.97 -5.95 -4.79
N ASP A 889 -22.20 -5.38 -5.98
CA ASP A 889 -22.55 -3.97 -6.18
C ASP A 889 -24.06 -3.71 -6.06
N GLY A 890 -24.46 -2.45 -6.13
CA GLY A 890 -25.87 -2.05 -6.14
C GLY A 890 -26.52 -2.30 -7.51
N LYS A 891 -27.80 -2.67 -7.50
CA LYS A 891 -28.61 -2.82 -8.71
C LYS A 891 -30.08 -2.61 -8.38
N GLY A 892 -30.84 -2.16 -9.37
CA GLY A 892 -32.29 -2.18 -9.28
C GLY A 892 -32.86 -3.60 -9.20
N VAL A 893 -34.14 -3.68 -8.84
CA VAL A 893 -34.94 -4.93 -8.78
C VAL A 893 -34.71 -5.83 -10.00
N SER A 894 -33.99 -6.93 -9.79
CA SER A 894 -33.76 -7.95 -10.82
C SER A 894 -33.37 -9.29 -10.21
N ASP A 895 -33.61 -10.35 -10.98
CA ASP A 895 -33.26 -11.72 -10.63
C ASP A 895 -31.78 -12.01 -10.86
N VAL A 896 -31.19 -12.77 -9.94
CA VAL A 896 -29.88 -13.39 -10.12
C VAL A 896 -29.98 -14.83 -9.63
N ASN A 897 -29.80 -15.78 -10.55
CA ASN A 897 -29.91 -17.22 -10.28
C ASN A 897 -28.54 -17.87 -10.08
N GLY A 898 -28.49 -18.96 -9.31
CA GLY A 898 -27.31 -19.80 -9.15
C GLY A 898 -27.69 -21.25 -8.86
N SER A 899 -26.77 -22.16 -9.14
CA SER A 899 -26.98 -23.61 -9.02
C SER A 899 -26.00 -24.22 -8.02
N ILE A 900 -26.41 -25.27 -7.32
CA ILE A 900 -25.58 -26.03 -6.39
C ILE A 900 -25.84 -27.53 -6.53
N TYR A 901 -24.79 -28.34 -6.50
CA TYR A 901 -24.91 -29.81 -6.54
C TYR A 901 -24.86 -30.41 -5.15
N ILE A 902 -25.90 -31.13 -4.73
CA ILE A 902 -25.98 -31.78 -3.43
C ILE A 902 -25.55 -33.25 -3.58
N PRO A 903 -24.38 -33.66 -3.05
CA PRO A 903 -23.88 -35.02 -3.22
C PRO A 903 -24.64 -36.04 -2.35
N GLU A 904 -25.27 -35.58 -1.25
CA GLU A 904 -26.05 -36.44 -0.37
C GLU A 904 -27.29 -35.71 0.14
N ALA A 905 -28.46 -36.35 0.11
CA ALA A 905 -29.68 -35.75 0.62
C ALA A 905 -29.60 -35.45 2.14
N GLY A 906 -30.02 -34.26 2.57
CA GLY A 906 -29.92 -33.87 3.97
C GLY A 906 -30.32 -32.43 4.27
N LEU A 907 -30.04 -32.02 5.51
CA LEU A 907 -30.15 -30.64 5.96
C LEU A 907 -28.81 -29.93 5.85
N TYR A 908 -28.83 -28.74 5.26
CA TYR A 908 -27.68 -27.88 5.04
C TYR A 908 -27.95 -26.51 5.66
N PRO A 909 -26.99 -25.87 6.35
CA PRO A 909 -27.11 -24.47 6.73
C PRO A 909 -27.39 -23.62 5.49
N ILE A 910 -28.35 -22.70 5.58
CA ILE A 910 -28.60 -21.68 4.56
C ILE A 910 -28.39 -20.30 5.17
N LEU A 911 -27.70 -19.44 4.44
CA LEU A 911 -27.42 -18.05 4.79
C LEU A 911 -27.71 -17.18 3.57
N LEU A 912 -28.61 -16.21 3.74
CA LEU A 912 -28.81 -15.12 2.80
C LEU A 912 -28.45 -13.82 3.50
N GLN A 913 -27.52 -13.07 2.92
CA GLN A 913 -27.16 -11.72 3.33
C GLN A 913 -27.63 -10.76 2.24
N TYR A 914 -28.34 -9.70 2.59
CA TYR A 914 -28.81 -8.69 1.64
C TYR A 914 -28.55 -7.29 2.19
N TRP A 915 -28.40 -6.31 1.31
CA TRP A 915 -28.24 -4.91 1.68
C TRP A 915 -28.98 -3.96 0.75
N GLU A 916 -29.32 -2.80 1.29
CA GLU A 916 -29.86 -1.64 0.61
C GLU A 916 -29.02 -0.41 0.97
N GLY A 917 -28.47 0.26 -0.03
CA GLY A 917 -27.70 1.49 0.14
C GLY A 917 -28.44 2.74 -0.32
N GLY A 918 -29.35 2.63 -1.29
CA GLY A 918 -30.08 3.80 -1.74
C GLY A 918 -31.10 3.55 -2.85
N GLY A 919 -32.34 3.97 -2.62
CA GLY A 919 -33.38 3.96 -3.63
C GLY A 919 -34.57 3.11 -3.23
N GLY A 920 -34.84 2.06 -4.01
CA GLY A 920 -35.96 1.18 -3.75
C GLY A 920 -35.47 -0.12 -3.13
N ALA A 921 -36.15 -0.63 -2.10
CA ALA A 921 -35.74 -1.87 -1.46
C ALA A 921 -36.68 -3.04 -1.77
N ALA A 922 -36.14 -4.16 -2.27
CA ALA A 922 -36.85 -5.43 -2.43
C ALA A 922 -35.90 -6.62 -2.21
N CYS A 923 -36.40 -7.73 -1.65
CA CYS A 923 -35.63 -8.96 -1.49
C CYS A 923 -36.53 -10.20 -1.46
N GLU A 924 -36.37 -11.11 -2.43
CA GLU A 924 -37.06 -12.39 -2.50
C GLU A 924 -36.07 -13.54 -2.67
N LEU A 925 -36.26 -14.63 -1.92
CA LEU A 925 -35.50 -15.87 -2.11
C LEU A 925 -36.41 -16.97 -2.69
N TYR A 926 -36.09 -17.43 -3.88
CA TYR A 926 -36.87 -18.45 -4.57
C TYR A 926 -36.04 -19.62 -5.05
N TYR A 927 -36.73 -20.75 -5.23
CA TYR A 927 -36.25 -21.97 -5.85
C TYR A 927 -36.80 -22.06 -7.27
N LEU A 928 -35.94 -22.37 -8.25
CA LEU A 928 -36.35 -22.65 -9.62
C LEU A 928 -36.57 -24.15 -9.78
N ARG A 929 -37.69 -24.52 -10.37
CA ARG A 929 -37.98 -25.91 -10.72
C ARG A 929 -37.45 -26.23 -12.09
N GLU A 930 -37.31 -27.53 -12.38
CA GLU A 930 -36.90 -28.04 -13.70
C GLU A 930 -37.72 -27.50 -14.88
N ASP A 931 -38.97 -27.06 -14.65
CA ASP A 931 -39.83 -26.45 -15.68
C ASP A 931 -39.66 -24.92 -15.81
N GLY A 932 -38.69 -24.33 -15.12
CA GLY A 932 -38.41 -22.89 -15.06
C GLY A 932 -39.35 -22.08 -14.16
N SER A 933 -40.33 -22.71 -13.51
CA SER A 933 -41.24 -22.01 -12.60
C SER A 933 -40.55 -21.69 -11.27
N LYS A 934 -40.84 -20.50 -10.73
CA LYS A 934 -40.31 -20.00 -9.46
C LYS A 934 -41.28 -20.29 -8.31
N VAL A 935 -40.74 -20.69 -7.16
CA VAL A 935 -41.48 -20.82 -5.90
C VAL A 935 -40.63 -20.29 -4.76
N LEU A 936 -41.24 -19.59 -3.80
CA LEU A 936 -40.50 -19.11 -2.63
C LEU A 936 -39.89 -20.28 -1.85
N VAL A 937 -38.65 -20.09 -1.36
CA VAL A 937 -38.02 -21.05 -0.45
C VAL A 937 -38.85 -21.13 0.83
N ASN A 938 -39.04 -22.34 1.34
CA ASN A 938 -39.94 -22.72 2.44
C ASN A 938 -41.46 -22.66 2.14
N ASP A 939 -41.89 -22.31 0.92
CA ASP A 939 -43.28 -22.52 0.47
C ASP A 939 -43.52 -23.99 0.06
N THR A 940 -43.42 -24.87 1.06
CA THR A 940 -43.56 -26.33 0.91
C THR A 940 -44.93 -26.76 0.39
N ALA A 941 -45.98 -25.95 0.62
CA ALA A 941 -47.32 -26.22 0.14
C ALA A 941 -47.40 -26.14 -1.39
N ASN A 942 -46.60 -25.27 -2.00
CA ASN A 942 -46.50 -25.15 -3.44
C ASN A 942 -45.35 -25.95 -4.03
N GLY A 943 -44.38 -26.41 -3.23
CA GLY A 943 -43.29 -27.29 -3.65
C GLY A 943 -41.89 -26.66 -3.57
N GLY A 944 -41.71 -25.60 -2.78
CA GLY A 944 -40.39 -25.09 -2.43
C GLY A 944 -39.71 -25.99 -1.37
N PRO A 945 -38.36 -26.01 -1.32
CA PRO A 945 -37.63 -26.76 -0.30
C PRO A 945 -37.93 -26.23 1.09
N ALA A 946 -38.03 -27.14 2.07
CA ALA A 946 -38.34 -26.78 3.46
C ALA A 946 -37.14 -26.12 4.12
N VAL A 947 -37.40 -25.08 4.93
CA VAL A 947 -36.40 -24.47 5.81
C VAL A 947 -36.89 -24.51 7.24
N CYS A 948 -35.99 -24.88 8.14
CA CYS A 948 -36.26 -24.96 9.57
C CYS A 948 -35.23 -24.17 10.38
N LEU A 949 -35.65 -23.76 11.56
CA LEU A 949 -34.79 -23.11 12.56
C LEU A 949 -34.06 -24.12 13.44
N ASN A 950 -34.64 -25.32 13.60
CA ASN A 950 -34.11 -26.39 14.42
C ASN A 950 -34.12 -27.71 13.63
N TYR A 951 -33.30 -28.67 14.05
CA TYR A 951 -33.35 -30.01 13.51
C TYR A 951 -33.28 -31.04 14.63
N GLU A 952 -33.92 -32.18 14.40
CA GLU A 952 -33.78 -33.36 15.24
C GLU A 952 -32.72 -34.25 14.59
N PRO A 953 -31.55 -34.47 15.20
CA PRO A 953 -30.52 -35.29 14.58
C PRO A 953 -31.06 -36.71 14.34
N THR A 954 -31.38 -37.05 13.08
CA THR A 954 -31.87 -38.38 12.75
C THR A 954 -30.71 -39.36 12.71
N GLY A 955 -30.62 -40.23 13.71
CA GLY A 955 -29.88 -41.50 13.59
C GLY A 955 -28.36 -41.42 13.68
N GLU A 956 -27.76 -40.23 13.82
CA GLU A 956 -26.37 -40.12 14.27
C GLU A 956 -26.34 -40.14 15.79
N THR A 957 -25.73 -41.18 16.35
CA THR A 957 -25.43 -41.16 17.79
C THR A 957 -24.37 -40.10 17.98
N GLU A 958 -24.64 -39.07 18.79
CA GLU A 958 -23.64 -38.03 19.11
C GLU A 958 -22.29 -38.68 19.39
N ALA A 959 -21.19 -38.15 18.84
CA ALA A 959 -19.88 -38.67 19.18
C ALA A 959 -19.72 -38.72 20.72
N PRO A 960 -19.08 -39.76 21.29
CA PRO A 960 -18.90 -39.82 22.74
C PRO A 960 -18.10 -38.62 23.23
N VAL A 961 -18.73 -37.76 24.04
CA VAL A 961 -18.12 -36.56 24.63
C VAL A 961 -17.60 -36.91 26.01
N ILE A 962 -16.30 -36.78 26.23
CA ILE A 962 -15.68 -36.98 27.55
C ILE A 962 -16.22 -35.91 28.51
N THR A 963 -16.91 -36.35 29.55
CA THR A 963 -17.51 -35.49 30.58
C THR A 963 -16.65 -35.38 31.84
N SER A 964 -15.77 -36.35 32.10
CA SER A 964 -14.79 -36.24 33.18
C SER A 964 -13.56 -37.11 32.97
N ILE A 965 -12.43 -36.62 33.49
CA ILE A 965 -11.15 -37.35 33.59
C ILE A 965 -10.69 -37.17 35.03
N THR A 966 -10.64 -38.24 35.81
CA THR A 966 -10.29 -38.18 37.24
C THR A 966 -9.22 -39.22 37.59
N ALA A 967 -8.30 -38.85 38.47
CA ALA A 967 -7.28 -39.77 38.95
C ALA A 967 -7.84 -40.70 40.03
N ASP A 968 -7.59 -42.00 39.91
CA ASP A 968 -7.90 -43.02 40.92
C ASP A 968 -6.67 -43.93 41.14
N GLY A 969 -5.86 -43.57 42.15
CA GLY A 969 -4.63 -44.30 42.48
C GLY A 969 -3.59 -44.22 41.35
N THR A 970 -3.25 -45.37 40.76
CA THR A 970 -2.31 -45.48 39.62
C THR A 970 -3.02 -45.44 38.26
N ASN A 971 -4.31 -45.11 38.23
CA ASN A 971 -5.15 -45.14 37.05
C ASN A 971 -5.85 -43.79 36.83
N ILE A 972 -6.36 -43.60 35.62
CA ILE A 972 -7.28 -42.53 35.25
C ILE A 972 -8.63 -43.14 34.93
N VAL A 973 -9.70 -42.56 35.47
CA VAL A 973 -11.08 -42.88 35.13
C VAL A 973 -11.60 -41.81 34.17
N VAL A 974 -11.92 -42.25 32.95
CA VAL A 974 -12.53 -41.44 31.91
C VAL A 974 -14.02 -41.76 31.89
N SER A 975 -14.87 -40.75 31.86
CA SER A 975 -16.32 -40.89 31.70
C SER A 975 -16.78 -40.01 30.55
N TRP A 976 -17.77 -40.49 29.79
CA TRP A 976 -18.33 -39.78 28.65
C TRP A 976 -19.85 -39.91 28.60
N THR A 977 -20.48 -39.10 27.76
CA THR A 977 -21.88 -39.21 27.36
C THR A 977 -21.98 -39.23 25.84
N GLY A 978 -23.06 -39.77 25.29
CA GLY A 978 -23.19 -39.94 23.84
C GLY A 978 -22.48 -41.18 23.30
N GLY A 979 -22.66 -41.43 22.01
CA GLY A 979 -22.05 -42.48 21.21
C GLY A 979 -22.79 -43.82 21.23
N THR A 980 -22.44 -44.71 20.30
CA THR A 980 -22.93 -46.09 20.27
C THR A 980 -21.88 -47.04 20.85
N ALA A 981 -22.26 -47.79 21.88
CA ALA A 981 -21.46 -48.88 22.42
C ALA A 981 -21.37 -50.08 21.45
N PRO A 982 -20.29 -50.87 21.46
CA PRO A 982 -19.14 -50.78 22.37
C PRO A 982 -18.20 -49.61 22.04
N PHE A 983 -17.51 -49.08 23.03
CA PHE A 983 -16.56 -47.97 22.95
C PHE A 983 -15.14 -48.47 23.12
N GLN A 984 -14.20 -47.86 22.40
CA GLN A 984 -12.76 -48.03 22.59
C GLN A 984 -12.15 -46.71 23.08
N VAL A 985 -11.46 -46.75 24.22
CA VAL A 985 -10.64 -45.62 24.66
C VAL A 985 -9.28 -45.72 23.99
N GLN A 986 -8.82 -44.61 23.42
CA GLN A 986 -7.53 -44.53 22.76
C GLN A 986 -6.71 -43.38 23.32
N VAL A 987 -5.39 -43.56 23.31
CA VAL A 987 -4.42 -42.59 23.80
C VAL A 987 -3.33 -42.32 22.76
N THR A 988 -2.76 -41.13 22.81
CA THR A 988 -1.56 -40.75 22.05
C THR A 988 -0.76 -39.71 22.82
N ASP A 989 0.56 -39.67 22.63
CA ASP A 989 1.46 -38.75 23.35
C ASP A 989 1.66 -37.41 22.60
N THR A 990 1.17 -37.29 21.36
CA THR A 990 1.32 -36.10 20.50
C THR A 990 0.04 -35.81 19.72
N LEU A 991 -0.34 -34.53 19.60
CA LEU A 991 -1.45 -34.12 18.73
C LEU A 991 -1.10 -34.48 17.27
N GLY A 992 -1.97 -35.23 16.57
CA GLY A 992 -1.71 -35.72 15.21
C GLY A 992 -0.95 -37.05 15.09
N GLY A 993 -0.52 -37.66 16.21
CA GLY A 993 0.15 -38.97 16.20
C GLY A 993 -0.79 -40.18 16.08
N ALA A 994 -0.22 -41.37 15.91
CA ALA A 994 -0.98 -42.62 15.90
C ALA A 994 -1.66 -42.88 17.27
N TRP A 995 -2.90 -43.38 17.23
CA TRP A 995 -3.70 -43.68 18.42
C TRP A 995 -3.57 -45.15 18.81
N ALA A 996 -3.37 -45.43 20.09
CA ALA A 996 -3.28 -46.78 20.63
C ALA A 996 -4.46 -47.10 21.57
N ASP A 997 -4.98 -48.32 21.49
CA ASP A 997 -6.07 -48.80 22.33
C ASP A 997 -5.64 -48.94 23.80
N ALA A 998 -6.28 -48.16 24.68
CA ALA A 998 -6.05 -48.20 26.12
C ALA A 998 -7.06 -49.13 26.79
N GLY A 999 -6.81 -50.44 26.68
CA GLY A 999 -7.67 -51.50 27.22
C GLY A 999 -8.64 -52.08 26.19
N ALA A 1000 -9.53 -52.98 26.63
CA ALA A 1000 -10.50 -53.64 25.76
C ALA A 1000 -11.76 -52.78 25.54
N PRO A 1001 -12.51 -52.98 24.44
CA PRO A 1001 -13.77 -52.30 24.23
C PRO A 1001 -14.76 -52.49 25.39
N THR A 1002 -15.48 -51.45 25.74
CA THR A 1002 -16.45 -51.43 26.85
C THR A 1002 -17.84 -51.04 26.37
N SER A 1003 -18.89 -51.59 26.97
CA SER A 1003 -20.26 -51.11 26.75
C SER A 1003 -20.70 -50.05 27.76
N ASP A 1004 -19.86 -49.78 28.77
CA ASP A 1004 -20.10 -48.75 29.78
C ASP A 1004 -19.65 -47.38 29.25
N SER A 1005 -20.28 -46.31 29.75
CA SER A 1005 -19.88 -44.91 29.43
C SER A 1005 -18.73 -44.40 30.31
N THR A 1006 -17.92 -45.34 30.80
CA THR A 1006 -16.72 -45.07 31.59
C THR A 1006 -15.69 -46.18 31.42
N ALA A 1007 -14.42 -45.82 31.48
CA ALA A 1007 -13.30 -46.75 31.44
C ALA A 1007 -12.18 -46.29 32.37
N THR A 1008 -11.46 -47.27 32.91
CA THR A 1008 -10.28 -47.06 33.73
C THR A 1008 -9.05 -47.47 32.93
N ILE A 1009 -8.14 -46.52 32.70
CA ILE A 1009 -6.88 -46.74 31.98
C ILE A 1009 -5.69 -46.51 32.91
N PRO A 1010 -4.54 -47.20 32.72
CA PRO A 1010 -3.34 -46.94 33.49
C PRO A 1010 -2.87 -45.48 33.34
N ALA A 1011 -2.36 -44.88 34.41
CA ALA A 1011 -1.73 -43.56 34.38
C ALA A 1011 -0.21 -43.69 34.10
N ASP A 1012 0.16 -44.41 33.05
CA ASP A 1012 1.57 -44.73 32.72
C ASP A 1012 2.19 -43.84 31.64
N ALA A 1013 1.41 -42.95 31.01
CA ALA A 1013 1.89 -41.98 30.02
C ALA A 1013 2.44 -40.69 30.67
N ALA A 1014 3.46 -40.09 30.04
CA ALA A 1014 3.72 -38.66 30.17
C ALA A 1014 2.53 -37.87 29.57
N ALA A 1015 2.48 -36.54 29.72
CA ALA A 1015 1.34 -35.74 29.22
C ALA A 1015 0.90 -36.17 27.80
N GLY A 1016 -0.39 -36.47 27.61
CA GLY A 1016 -0.92 -37.06 26.39
C GLY A 1016 -2.42 -36.81 26.22
N PHE A 1017 -2.95 -37.21 25.06
CA PHE A 1017 -4.32 -36.99 24.64
C PHE A 1017 -5.15 -38.27 24.75
N ILE A 1018 -6.42 -38.12 25.09
CA ILE A 1018 -7.38 -39.24 25.22
C ILE A 1018 -8.55 -38.96 24.28
N ARG A 1019 -8.97 -39.97 23.52
CA ARG A 1019 -10.25 -39.96 22.81
C ARG A 1019 -11.05 -41.22 23.11
N VAL A 1020 -12.36 -41.13 22.91
CA VAL A 1020 -13.27 -42.27 22.93
C VAL A 1020 -13.87 -42.38 21.54
N VAL A 1021 -13.87 -43.59 20.99
CA VAL A 1021 -14.47 -43.88 19.67
C VAL A 1021 -15.39 -45.09 19.77
N PRO A 1022 -16.37 -45.26 18.86
CA PRO A 1022 -17.06 -46.53 18.70
C PRO A 1022 -16.04 -47.63 18.36
N ALA A 1023 -16.18 -48.80 18.97
CA ALA A 1023 -15.40 -49.99 18.63
C ALA A 1023 -16.13 -50.76 17.52
N ASN A 1024 -15.56 -50.76 16.32
CA ASN A 1024 -16.07 -51.53 15.17
C ASN A 1024 -15.85 -53.04 15.34
#